data_AF-A0A4Q4TUZ3-F1
#
_entry.id   AF-A0A4Q4TUZ3-F1
#
_cell.length_a   1.000
_cell.length_b   1.000
_cell.length_c   1.000
_cell.angle_alpha   90.00
_cell.angle_beta   90.00
_cell.angle_gamma   90.00
#
_symmetry.space_group_name_H-M   'P 1'
#
loop_
_entity.id
_entity.type
_entity.pdbx_description
1 polymer ?
#
loop_
_entity_poly.entity_id
_entity_poly.type
_entity_poly.pdbx_seq_one_letter_code
_entity_poly.pdbx_strand_id
1 'polypeptide(L)'
;METSHTPAKYLRGLFNHIALPAKLPQRQDADVGGIQSTLVDRLIDACKIIRDSQGGLCRHIWDILRISLQSCKTLNVNDLIILHVGTQNAGIFIHKPTEPQLAGKILFEFFEASPRREAVLEAKTGALSWSFPGVAIHLPSSVLDDDDFLESLCTFLEQASVETTKKLSEYAVKAGTGLWESRETPDPSLITSLLAAILQANGTRISPTVLQKRVRDEVLWFDADTPWRRLPYWLVLRVSISRYLAMMLGDGLSARFQYKALMCLVHAAMLSDVQQVVSLEDLEFLKAKLCRRLFKLDRDRSQQSQKGQAVCDALFTALSPLLNKAIKTTTTRIQIVWDQEKRKTTKSILPLPIRASPQDLRLSLIASRQYLRDARKRFQGIRYPRSSFNAEATVLNPPQHVHELAQDLFGLFELEKRIGLACDSPVSGDQDLSRRCVTLHAALLEYVDRVGSRYDGNTEQKSLMLLLIMEIWMAMDQIACKLSPLLLCYHPVFPPCLLEVLHLSALTDLARARKIQQYLTTRESLCENTQMTIFDDPVEGCFGERYFNESPDAGTLAATLSEIQETAEEDRNLKEQEWLKLSSEYEALTKEIDSTTCLNYTIDGGFTLPRHDVRFCPKCQLTRRRSRIRIRIFESPLPDATVIAKVVVFELCCPKAFAAYRDATWSILYRLANDSQERSIDPKF
;
A
#
# COMPACT_ATOMS: atom_id res chain seq x y z
N MET A 1 38.42 -8.60 9.20
CA MET A 1 37.78 -8.33 7.91
C MET A 1 38.78 -7.50 7.13
N GLU A 2 39.64 -8.17 6.36
CA GLU A 2 40.32 -7.48 5.26
C GLU A 2 39.29 -7.39 4.14
N THR A 3 38.33 -6.48 4.30
CA THR A 3 37.40 -6.10 3.25
C THR A 3 38.04 -5.03 2.38
N SER A 4 37.68 -5.01 1.11
CA SER A 4 37.99 -3.92 0.20
C SER A 4 37.70 -2.57 0.88
N HIS A 5 38.71 -1.70 0.91
CA HIS A 5 38.60 -0.40 1.54
C HIS A 5 37.58 0.45 0.77
N THR A 6 36.38 0.64 1.35
CA THR A 6 35.37 1.51 0.76
C THR A 6 35.76 2.97 1.01
N PRO A 7 35.96 3.80 -0.03
CA PRO A 7 36.32 5.20 0.15
C PRO A 7 35.28 5.95 0.99
N ALA A 8 35.74 6.78 1.93
CA ALA A 8 34.86 7.47 2.89
C ALA A 8 33.74 8.28 2.21
N LYS A 9 34.02 8.87 1.04
CA LYS A 9 33.03 9.65 0.25
C LYS A 9 31.80 8.85 -0.19
N TYR A 10 31.90 7.52 -0.31
CA TYR A 10 30.77 6.67 -0.75
C TYR A 10 30.02 6.02 0.41
N LEU A 11 30.57 6.03 1.63
CA LEU A 11 30.00 5.30 2.77
C LEU A 11 28.59 5.78 3.13
N ARG A 12 28.31 7.08 3.11
CA ARG A 12 26.97 7.60 3.42
C ARG A 12 25.95 7.24 2.33
N GLY A 13 26.30 7.37 1.05
CA GLY A 13 25.42 6.99 -0.05
C GLY A 13 25.10 5.50 -0.02
N LEU A 14 26.15 4.66 0.14
CA LEU A 14 26.00 3.21 0.25
C LEU A 14 25.15 2.80 1.48
N PHE A 15 25.30 3.50 2.61
CA PHE A 15 24.46 3.32 3.79
C PHE A 15 22.98 3.54 3.47
N ASN A 16 22.64 4.63 2.78
CA ASN A 16 21.26 4.95 2.43
C ASN A 16 20.62 3.86 1.57
N HIS A 17 21.36 3.30 0.60
CA HIS A 17 20.85 2.25 -0.30
C HIS A 17 20.71 0.87 0.38
N ILE A 18 21.66 0.49 1.26
CA ILE A 18 21.65 -0.81 1.95
C ILE A 18 20.72 -0.77 3.18
N ALA A 19 20.93 0.21 4.07
CA ALA A 19 20.24 0.33 5.35
C ALA A 19 18.84 0.91 5.19
N LEU A 20 18.63 1.85 4.26
CA LEU A 20 17.37 2.57 4.09
C LEU A 20 16.86 3.17 5.43
N PRO A 21 17.61 4.13 6.02
CA PRO A 21 17.26 4.79 7.29
C PRO A 21 16.00 5.66 7.14
N ALA A 22 15.47 6.16 8.26
CA ALA A 22 14.31 7.05 8.26
C ALA A 22 14.60 8.42 7.59
N LYS A 23 15.83 8.91 7.69
CA LYS A 23 16.27 10.16 7.06
C LYS A 23 17.09 9.86 5.81
N LEU A 24 16.44 10.00 4.66
CA LEU A 24 17.04 9.77 3.35
C LEU A 24 17.36 11.09 2.62
N PRO A 25 18.29 11.07 1.67
CA PRO A 25 18.54 12.24 0.82
C PRO A 25 17.31 12.62 0.02
N GLN A 26 17.22 13.89 -0.34
CA GLN A 26 16.14 14.45 -1.16
C GLN A 26 16.58 14.70 -2.62
N ARG A 27 17.81 14.31 -2.95
CA ARG A 27 18.48 14.52 -4.24
C ARG A 27 19.29 13.27 -4.59
N GLN A 28 19.40 12.94 -5.87
CA GLN A 28 20.21 11.81 -6.33
C GLN A 28 21.68 11.94 -5.87
N ASP A 29 22.33 10.80 -5.60
CA ASP A 29 23.75 10.77 -5.27
C ASP A 29 24.60 11.29 -6.45
N ALA A 30 25.62 12.12 -6.16
CA ALA A 30 26.43 12.77 -7.19
C ALA A 30 27.24 11.79 -8.06
N ASP A 31 27.67 10.65 -7.50
CA ASP A 31 28.44 9.63 -8.21
C ASP A 31 27.81 8.25 -7.97
N VAL A 32 26.74 7.98 -8.73
CA VAL A 32 26.00 6.72 -8.70
C VAL A 32 26.89 5.55 -9.12
N GLY A 33 27.78 5.73 -10.11
CA GLY A 33 28.67 4.69 -10.62
C GLY A 33 29.68 4.22 -9.56
N GLY A 34 30.28 5.15 -8.81
CA GLY A 34 31.15 4.82 -7.68
C GLY A 34 30.42 4.05 -6.57
N ILE A 35 29.17 4.43 -6.27
CA ILE A 35 28.33 3.70 -5.30
C ILE A 35 28.01 2.28 -5.81
N GLN A 36 27.67 2.11 -7.09
CA GLN A 36 27.43 0.80 -7.70
C GLN A 36 28.68 -0.10 -7.61
N SER A 37 29.85 0.43 -7.97
CA SER A 37 31.11 -0.32 -7.92
C SER A 37 31.46 -0.77 -6.49
N THR A 38 31.36 0.12 -5.51
CA THR A 38 31.62 -0.20 -4.09
C THR A 38 30.59 -1.16 -3.49
N LEU A 39 29.33 -1.10 -3.94
CA LEU A 39 28.31 -2.07 -3.57
C LEU A 39 28.66 -3.48 -4.05
N VAL A 40 29.13 -3.61 -5.30
CA VAL A 40 29.56 -4.89 -5.87
C VAL A 40 30.78 -5.43 -5.13
N ASP A 41 31.78 -4.60 -4.80
CA ASP A 41 32.95 -5.03 -4.00
C ASP A 41 32.54 -5.64 -2.66
N ARG A 42 31.59 -4.99 -1.98
CA ARG A 42 31.06 -5.48 -0.70
C ARG A 42 30.35 -6.82 -0.84
N LEU A 43 29.63 -7.04 -1.94
CA LEU A 43 29.00 -8.33 -2.23
C LEU A 43 30.04 -9.40 -2.53
N ILE A 44 31.06 -9.08 -3.35
CA ILE A 44 32.17 -9.99 -3.66
C ILE A 44 32.85 -10.44 -2.38
N ASP A 45 33.16 -9.53 -1.46
CA ASP A 45 33.81 -9.85 -0.20
C ASP A 45 32.91 -10.70 0.72
N ALA A 46 31.62 -10.41 0.77
CA ALA A 46 30.66 -11.24 1.49
C ALA A 46 30.55 -12.65 0.89
N CYS A 47 30.56 -12.78 -0.44
CA CYS A 47 30.59 -14.08 -1.13
C CYS A 47 31.87 -14.86 -0.83
N LYS A 48 33.05 -14.22 -0.79
CA LYS A 48 34.32 -14.86 -0.39
C LYS A 48 34.21 -15.45 1.01
N ILE A 49 33.70 -14.68 1.97
CA ILE A 49 33.56 -15.13 3.37
C ILE A 49 32.66 -16.37 3.45
N ILE A 50 31.52 -16.38 2.77
CA ILE A 50 30.60 -17.53 2.81
C ILE A 50 31.21 -18.74 2.11
N ARG A 51 31.81 -18.54 0.93
CA ARG A 51 32.49 -19.59 0.16
C ARG A 51 33.56 -20.29 1.01
N ASP A 52 34.38 -19.52 1.70
CA ASP A 52 35.49 -20.03 2.52
C ASP A 52 35.01 -20.70 3.82
N SER A 53 33.76 -20.43 4.20
CA SER A 53 33.10 -21.04 5.37
C SER A 53 32.37 -22.34 5.04
N GLN A 54 32.35 -22.79 3.77
CA GLN A 54 31.57 -23.93 3.31
C GLN A 54 32.41 -24.89 2.43
N GLY A 55 31.95 -26.13 2.32
CA GLY A 55 32.51 -27.16 1.45
C GLY A 55 31.54 -27.62 0.35
N GLY A 56 32.02 -28.51 -0.52
CA GLY A 56 31.21 -29.21 -1.52
C GLY A 56 30.46 -28.28 -2.49
N LEU A 57 29.20 -28.62 -2.79
CA LEU A 57 28.35 -27.91 -3.75
C LEU A 57 28.15 -26.43 -3.39
N CYS A 58 27.93 -26.11 -2.11
CA CYS A 58 27.72 -24.73 -1.67
C CYS A 58 28.94 -23.84 -1.94
N ARG A 59 30.16 -24.37 -1.74
CA ARG A 59 31.39 -23.65 -2.06
C ARG A 59 31.46 -23.28 -3.53
N HIS A 60 31.10 -24.21 -4.42
CA HIS A 60 31.10 -23.99 -5.86
C HIS A 60 30.06 -22.94 -6.29
N ILE A 61 28.83 -23.03 -5.77
CA ILE A 61 27.75 -22.05 -6.01
C ILE A 61 28.20 -20.63 -5.63
N TRP A 62 28.82 -20.46 -4.46
CA TRP A 62 29.30 -19.17 -4.01
C TRP A 62 30.52 -18.67 -4.79
N ASP A 63 31.34 -19.57 -5.33
CA ASP A 63 32.45 -19.18 -6.20
C ASP A 63 31.95 -18.69 -7.57
N ILE A 64 30.94 -19.34 -8.17
CA ILE A 64 30.28 -18.85 -9.39
C ILE A 64 29.66 -17.47 -9.16
N LEU A 65 28.91 -17.29 -8.06
CA LEU A 65 28.37 -15.98 -7.70
C LEU A 65 29.45 -14.91 -7.54
N ARG A 66 30.56 -15.24 -6.88
CA ARG A 66 31.71 -14.33 -6.71
C ARG A 66 32.28 -13.92 -8.06
N ILE A 67 32.52 -14.88 -8.95
CA ILE A 67 33.12 -14.59 -10.26
C ILE A 67 32.11 -13.82 -11.13
N SER A 68 30.82 -14.17 -11.12
CA SER A 68 29.76 -13.42 -11.82
C SER A 68 29.69 -11.95 -11.38
N LEU A 69 29.78 -11.68 -10.07
CA LEU A 69 29.86 -10.33 -9.54
C LEU A 69 31.15 -9.60 -9.94
N GLN A 70 32.28 -10.31 -10.10
CA GLN A 70 33.52 -9.75 -10.65
C GLN A 70 33.40 -9.46 -12.14
N SER A 71 32.73 -10.32 -12.91
CA SER A 71 32.44 -10.13 -14.33
C SER A 71 31.56 -8.89 -14.57
N CYS A 72 30.67 -8.55 -13.64
CA CYS A 72 29.92 -7.29 -13.68
C CYS A 72 30.83 -6.04 -13.74
N LYS A 73 32.11 -6.16 -13.37
CA LYS A 73 33.11 -5.08 -13.46
C LYS A 73 34.05 -5.19 -14.65
N THR A 74 34.23 -6.38 -15.21
CA THR A 74 35.38 -6.69 -16.09
C THR A 74 35.01 -7.45 -17.37
N LEU A 75 33.71 -7.65 -17.65
CA LEU A 75 33.17 -8.29 -18.87
C LEU A 75 33.86 -9.65 -19.20
N ASN A 76 34.10 -10.48 -18.19
CA ASN A 76 34.63 -11.84 -18.38
C ASN A 76 33.50 -12.87 -18.53
N VAL A 77 33.70 -13.80 -19.48
CA VAL A 77 32.77 -14.91 -19.80
C VAL A 77 32.62 -15.84 -18.60
N ASN A 78 31.37 -16.16 -18.26
CA ASN A 78 31.06 -17.02 -17.12
C ASN A 78 29.66 -17.67 -17.27
N ASP A 79 29.40 -18.74 -16.53
CA ASP A 79 28.11 -19.48 -16.57
C ASP A 79 26.91 -18.70 -16.00
N LEU A 80 27.17 -17.56 -15.38
CA LEU A 80 26.17 -16.64 -14.83
C LEU A 80 26.56 -15.19 -15.13
N ILE A 81 25.66 -14.47 -15.79
CA ILE A 81 25.81 -13.05 -16.11
C ILE A 81 24.62 -12.27 -15.55
N ILE A 82 24.93 -11.14 -14.90
CA ILE A 82 23.94 -10.22 -14.32
C ILE A 82 24.15 -8.85 -14.97
N LEU A 83 23.16 -8.40 -15.74
CA LEU A 83 23.20 -7.10 -16.42
C LEU A 83 22.10 -6.19 -15.90
N HIS A 84 22.40 -4.89 -15.87
CA HIS A 84 21.43 -3.85 -15.55
C HIS A 84 21.46 -2.80 -16.65
N VAL A 85 20.38 -2.74 -17.42
CA VAL A 85 20.18 -1.77 -18.50
C VAL A 85 19.49 -0.56 -17.89
N GLY A 86 20.28 0.37 -17.34
CA GLY A 86 19.77 1.47 -16.51
C GLY A 86 18.84 2.44 -17.25
N THR A 87 19.14 2.73 -18.51
CA THR A 87 18.31 3.56 -19.42
C THR A 87 16.94 2.96 -19.72
N GLN A 88 16.80 1.64 -19.60
CA GLN A 88 15.54 0.90 -19.82
C GLN A 88 14.98 0.33 -18.52
N ASN A 89 15.48 0.73 -17.35
CA ASN A 89 14.97 0.26 -16.05
C ASN A 89 14.83 -1.29 -15.96
N ALA A 90 15.76 -2.04 -16.57
CA ALA A 90 15.62 -3.48 -16.72
C ALA A 90 16.83 -4.24 -16.16
N GLY A 91 16.56 -5.34 -15.46
CA GLY A 91 17.52 -6.36 -15.08
C GLY A 91 17.47 -7.54 -16.03
N ILE A 92 18.64 -8.03 -16.43
CA ILE A 92 18.80 -9.24 -17.24
C ILE A 92 19.63 -10.23 -16.44
N PHE A 93 19.11 -11.44 -16.28
CA PHE A 93 19.79 -12.56 -15.66
C PHE A 93 19.98 -13.64 -16.71
N ILE A 94 21.24 -13.99 -16.99
CA ILE A 94 21.61 -15.00 -17.99
C ILE A 94 22.33 -16.13 -17.27
N HIS A 95 21.83 -17.35 -17.41
CA HIS A 95 22.42 -18.53 -16.78
C HIS A 95 22.49 -19.70 -17.75
N LYS A 96 23.65 -20.35 -17.82
CA LYS A 96 23.82 -21.62 -18.53
C LYS A 96 23.53 -22.78 -17.56
N PRO A 97 22.39 -23.48 -17.67
CA PRO A 97 22.03 -24.57 -16.77
C PRO A 97 23.02 -25.72 -16.86
N THR A 98 23.38 -26.28 -15.70
CA THR A 98 24.26 -27.47 -15.61
C THR A 98 23.49 -28.79 -15.67
N GLU A 99 22.16 -28.74 -15.67
CA GLU A 99 21.30 -29.92 -15.67
C GLU A 99 21.33 -30.65 -17.03
N PRO A 100 21.48 -32.00 -17.05
CA PRO A 100 21.57 -32.76 -18.30
C PRO A 100 20.35 -32.58 -19.21
N GLN A 101 19.17 -32.34 -18.64
CA GLN A 101 17.91 -32.17 -19.36
C GLN A 101 17.80 -30.80 -20.06
N LEU A 102 18.57 -29.81 -19.59
CA LEU A 102 18.66 -28.46 -20.15
C LEU A 102 20.01 -28.22 -20.84
N ALA A 103 20.77 -29.28 -21.09
CA ALA A 103 22.06 -29.21 -21.76
C ALA A 103 21.89 -28.57 -23.15
N GLY A 104 22.75 -27.60 -23.46
CA GLY A 104 22.67 -26.85 -24.71
C GLY A 104 21.54 -25.82 -24.77
N LYS A 105 20.96 -25.42 -23.64
CA LYS A 105 20.06 -24.27 -23.52
C LYS A 105 20.65 -23.21 -22.58
N ILE A 106 20.25 -21.96 -22.75
CA ILE A 106 20.66 -20.82 -21.95
C ILE A 106 19.39 -20.13 -21.45
N LEU A 107 19.31 -19.89 -20.16
CA LEU A 107 18.19 -19.22 -19.53
C LEU A 107 18.41 -17.71 -19.53
N PHE A 108 17.45 -16.97 -20.08
CA PHE A 108 17.32 -15.53 -19.98
C PHE A 108 16.12 -15.19 -19.11
N GLU A 109 16.32 -14.40 -18.07
CA GLU A 109 15.26 -13.84 -17.23
C GLU A 109 15.30 -12.30 -17.29
N PHE A 110 14.16 -11.69 -17.57
CA PHE A 110 13.98 -10.24 -17.66
C PHE A 110 13.03 -9.76 -16.59
N PHE A 111 13.36 -8.62 -15.96
CA PHE A 111 12.50 -8.01 -14.96
C PHE A 111 12.79 -6.51 -14.80
N GLU A 112 11.80 -5.77 -14.31
CA GLU A 112 11.91 -4.34 -14.03
C GLU A 112 12.79 -4.07 -12.79
N ALA A 113 13.63 -3.03 -12.84
CA ALA A 113 14.66 -2.75 -11.84
C ALA A 113 14.24 -1.72 -10.77
N SER A 114 13.26 -0.87 -11.06
CA SER A 114 12.72 0.15 -10.15
C SER A 114 11.25 0.43 -10.48
N PRO A 115 10.36 0.48 -9.49
CA PRO A 115 8.94 0.70 -9.72
C PRO A 115 8.63 2.15 -10.12
N ARG A 116 7.51 2.35 -10.82
CA ARG A 116 6.96 3.70 -11.09
C ARG A 116 6.64 4.46 -9.81
N ARG A 117 6.72 5.80 -9.85
CA ARG A 117 6.45 6.65 -8.67
C ARG A 117 5.08 6.40 -8.08
N GLU A 118 4.05 6.19 -8.91
CA GLU A 118 2.68 6.03 -8.44
C GLU A 118 2.59 4.81 -7.54
N ALA A 119 3.15 3.68 -7.98
CA ALA A 119 3.20 2.46 -7.19
C ALA A 119 3.97 2.66 -5.87
N VAL A 120 5.05 3.44 -5.84
CA VAL A 120 5.78 3.74 -4.60
C VAL A 120 4.94 4.59 -3.64
N LEU A 121 4.30 5.64 -4.15
CA LEU A 121 3.49 6.57 -3.35
C LEU A 121 2.17 5.94 -2.88
N GLU A 122 1.59 5.04 -3.68
CA GLU A 122 0.39 4.28 -3.33
C GLU A 122 0.64 3.22 -2.25
N ALA A 123 1.89 2.77 -2.08
CA ALA A 123 2.22 1.71 -1.13
C ALA A 123 2.14 2.20 0.34
N LYS A 124 0.98 2.03 0.99
CA LYS A 124 0.74 2.52 2.37
C LYS A 124 1.64 1.87 3.42
N THR A 125 2.12 0.64 3.18
CA THR A 125 3.03 -0.07 4.09
C THR A 125 4.52 0.25 3.89
N GLY A 126 4.84 1.13 2.93
CA GLY A 126 6.22 1.47 2.54
C GLY A 126 6.99 0.30 1.92
N ALA A 127 6.30 -0.74 1.42
CA ALA A 127 6.90 -1.90 0.76
C ALA A 127 5.97 -2.55 -0.28
N LEU A 128 6.41 -2.59 -1.53
CA LEU A 128 5.76 -3.28 -2.64
C LEU A 128 5.95 -4.80 -2.53
N SER A 129 4.90 -5.57 -2.79
CA SER A 129 5.03 -7.02 -3.04
C SER A 129 5.26 -7.22 -4.53
N TRP A 130 6.40 -7.79 -4.91
CA TRP A 130 6.81 -7.85 -6.31
C TRP A 130 7.36 -9.22 -6.70
N SER A 131 6.94 -9.69 -7.88
CA SER A 131 7.21 -11.00 -8.47
C SER A 131 8.39 -10.93 -9.44
N PHE A 132 9.33 -11.88 -9.36
CA PHE A 132 10.47 -11.98 -10.28
C PHE A 132 10.70 -13.42 -10.76
N PRO A 133 11.08 -13.65 -12.03
CA PRO A 133 11.23 -12.67 -13.11
C PRO A 133 9.87 -12.28 -13.71
N GLY A 134 9.85 -11.25 -14.56
CA GLY A 134 8.67 -10.88 -15.35
C GLY A 134 8.53 -11.76 -16.60
N VAL A 135 9.64 -12.01 -17.29
CA VAL A 135 9.69 -12.89 -18.47
C VAL A 135 10.90 -13.81 -18.38
N ALA A 136 10.75 -15.06 -18.81
CA ALA A 136 11.84 -16.03 -18.86
C ALA A 136 11.81 -16.85 -20.15
N ILE A 137 12.98 -17.07 -20.74
CA ILE A 137 13.15 -17.69 -22.06
C ILE A 137 14.34 -18.64 -22.01
N HIS A 138 14.18 -19.84 -22.56
CA HIS A 138 15.27 -20.72 -22.90
C HIS A 138 15.67 -20.53 -24.37
N LEU A 139 16.92 -20.16 -24.60
CA LEU A 139 17.52 -20.05 -25.91
C LEU A 139 18.46 -21.24 -26.15
N PRO A 140 18.40 -21.95 -27.28
CA PRO A 140 19.39 -22.97 -27.62
C PRO A 140 20.79 -22.36 -27.71
N SER A 141 21.80 -23.04 -27.17
CA SER A 141 23.20 -22.60 -27.23
C SER A 141 23.67 -22.42 -28.68
N SER A 142 23.20 -23.27 -29.60
CA SER A 142 23.51 -23.14 -31.04
C SER A 142 23.10 -21.81 -31.66
N VAL A 143 22.09 -21.13 -31.10
CA VAL A 143 21.67 -19.79 -31.56
C VAL A 143 22.58 -18.71 -30.97
N LEU A 144 23.01 -18.86 -29.72
CA LEU A 144 23.91 -17.87 -29.10
C LEU A 144 25.36 -18.04 -29.58
N ASP A 145 25.75 -19.25 -29.95
CA ASP A 145 27.07 -19.58 -30.53
C ASP A 145 27.20 -19.11 -31.98
N ASP A 146 26.12 -18.59 -32.59
CA ASP A 146 26.15 -17.91 -33.88
C ASP A 146 26.73 -16.48 -33.69
N ASP A 147 27.87 -16.22 -34.33
CA ASP A 147 28.61 -14.97 -34.18
C ASP A 147 27.78 -13.74 -34.62
N ASP A 148 26.99 -13.85 -35.69
CA ASP A 148 26.17 -12.75 -36.21
C ASP A 148 25.02 -12.43 -35.24
N PHE A 149 24.40 -13.46 -34.67
CA PHE A 149 23.37 -13.29 -33.65
C PHE A 149 23.93 -12.68 -32.36
N LEU A 150 25.07 -13.17 -31.90
CA LEU A 150 25.72 -12.67 -30.68
C LEU A 150 26.15 -11.21 -30.85
N GLU A 151 26.75 -10.85 -31.98
CA GLU A 151 27.12 -9.48 -32.31
C GLU A 151 25.88 -8.58 -32.35
N SER A 152 24.78 -9.04 -32.97
CA SER A 152 23.52 -8.30 -33.02
C SER A 152 22.91 -8.10 -31.62
N LEU A 153 22.95 -9.13 -30.76
CA LEU A 153 22.47 -9.06 -29.38
C LEU A 153 23.31 -8.10 -28.54
N CYS A 154 24.63 -8.17 -28.67
CA CYS A 154 25.56 -7.26 -28.00
C CYS A 154 25.33 -5.81 -28.45
N THR A 155 25.22 -5.58 -29.76
CA THR A 155 24.94 -4.26 -30.34
C THR A 155 23.60 -3.72 -29.86
N PHE A 156 22.56 -4.55 -29.82
CA PHE A 156 21.25 -4.17 -29.30
C PHE A 156 21.33 -3.77 -27.82
N LEU A 157 22.02 -4.54 -26.98
CA LEU A 157 22.16 -4.24 -25.55
C LEU A 157 23.01 -3.00 -25.32
N GLU A 158 24.06 -2.79 -26.10
CA GLU A 158 24.89 -1.57 -26.07
C GLU A 158 24.04 -0.35 -26.42
N GLN A 159 23.32 -0.39 -27.54
CA GLN A 159 22.41 0.68 -27.95
C GLN A 159 21.33 0.93 -26.90
N ALA A 160 20.67 -0.12 -26.41
CA ALA A 160 19.64 -0.01 -25.38
C ALA A 160 20.18 0.62 -24.08
N SER A 161 21.46 0.41 -23.75
CA SER A 161 22.12 0.96 -22.56
C SER A 161 22.49 2.44 -22.64
N VAL A 162 22.55 3.01 -23.85
CA VAL A 162 22.92 4.41 -24.10
C VAL A 162 21.72 5.23 -24.56
N GLU A 163 20.87 4.66 -25.42
CA GLU A 163 19.74 5.36 -26.01
C GLU A 163 18.56 5.48 -25.04
N THR A 164 18.00 6.68 -24.93
CA THR A 164 16.82 6.94 -24.09
C THR A 164 15.54 6.80 -24.90
N THR A 165 14.59 6.01 -24.39
CA THR A 165 13.28 5.73 -25.00
C THR A 165 12.25 6.86 -24.79
N LYS A 166 12.66 8.12 -25.02
CA LYS A 166 11.80 9.32 -24.88
C LYS A 166 10.51 9.28 -25.71
N LYS A 167 10.45 8.43 -26.74
CA LYS A 167 9.27 8.25 -27.61
C LYS A 167 8.27 7.20 -27.10
N LEU A 168 8.68 6.29 -26.21
CA LEU A 168 7.83 5.22 -25.66
C LEU A 168 7.24 5.59 -24.28
N SER A 169 7.61 6.75 -23.76
CA SER A 169 7.24 7.21 -22.44
C SER A 169 6.04 8.17 -22.43
N GLU A 170 5.27 8.15 -21.35
CA GLU A 170 4.10 9.01 -21.13
C GLU A 170 4.48 10.49 -21.06
N TYR A 171 3.71 11.34 -21.74
CA TYR A 171 3.87 12.80 -21.73
C TYR A 171 3.04 13.39 -20.59
N ALA A 172 3.66 14.04 -19.61
CA ALA A 172 2.94 14.76 -18.58
C ALA A 172 2.49 16.13 -19.11
N VAL A 173 1.21 16.47 -18.97
CA VAL A 173 0.69 17.79 -19.34
C VAL A 173 1.03 18.77 -18.21
N LYS A 174 1.97 19.69 -18.46
CA LYS A 174 2.25 20.82 -17.58
C LYS A 174 1.91 22.11 -18.32
N ALA A 175 1.05 22.94 -17.71
CA ALA A 175 0.63 24.23 -18.27
C ALA A 175 0.09 24.17 -19.72
N GLY A 176 -0.66 23.11 -20.06
CA GLY A 176 -1.29 22.96 -21.39
C GLY A 176 -0.36 22.44 -22.50
N THR A 177 0.91 22.16 -22.20
CA THR A 177 1.87 21.53 -23.13
C THR A 177 2.39 20.21 -22.56
N GLY A 178 2.36 19.14 -23.37
CA GLY A 178 2.95 17.85 -23.00
C GLY A 178 4.46 17.95 -22.93
N LEU A 179 5.03 17.96 -21.73
CA LEU A 179 6.46 18.00 -21.51
C LEU A 179 6.94 16.64 -21.02
N TRP A 180 8.05 16.17 -21.60
CA TRP A 180 8.76 14.95 -21.17
C TRP A 180 9.02 14.98 -19.65
N GLU A 181 8.45 14.02 -18.92
CA GLU A 181 8.65 13.91 -17.48
C GLU A 181 9.91 13.10 -17.17
N SER A 182 11.07 13.77 -17.26
CA SER A 182 12.40 13.22 -16.96
C SER A 182 12.58 12.62 -15.55
N ARG A 183 11.59 12.72 -14.68
CA ARG A 183 11.65 12.32 -13.25
C ARG A 183 10.99 10.95 -12.98
N GLU A 184 10.37 10.35 -13.99
CA GLU A 184 9.78 9.01 -13.88
C GLU A 184 10.80 7.91 -14.22
N THR A 185 10.54 6.68 -13.76
CA THR A 185 11.31 5.51 -14.21
C THR A 185 11.06 5.22 -15.69
N PRO A 186 12.11 4.92 -16.48
CA PRO A 186 11.95 4.48 -17.86
C PRO A 186 11.08 3.22 -17.98
N ASP A 187 10.39 3.09 -19.10
CA ASP A 187 9.59 1.90 -19.40
C ASP A 187 10.50 0.72 -19.80
N PRO A 188 10.40 -0.45 -19.14
CA PRO A 188 11.25 -1.59 -19.42
C PRO A 188 10.87 -2.38 -20.68
N SER A 189 9.78 -2.06 -21.38
CA SER A 189 9.25 -2.83 -22.52
C SER A 189 10.26 -3.07 -23.65
N LEU A 190 11.28 -2.22 -23.84
CA LEU A 190 12.32 -2.49 -24.83
C LEU A 190 13.07 -3.81 -24.52
N ILE A 191 13.31 -4.08 -23.24
CA ILE A 191 13.99 -5.29 -22.78
C ILE A 191 12.98 -6.39 -22.42
N THR A 192 11.96 -6.07 -21.62
CA THR A 192 11.00 -7.07 -21.11
C THR A 192 10.01 -7.54 -22.17
N SER A 193 9.75 -6.75 -23.22
CA SER A 193 8.80 -7.09 -24.28
C SER A 193 9.48 -7.29 -25.64
N LEU A 194 10.21 -6.31 -26.19
CA LEU A 194 10.81 -6.42 -27.53
C LEU A 194 11.95 -7.44 -27.58
N LEU A 195 12.99 -7.27 -26.75
CA LEU A 195 14.09 -8.22 -26.71
C LEU A 195 13.60 -9.62 -26.33
N ALA A 196 12.70 -9.70 -25.36
CA ALA A 196 12.05 -10.96 -25.00
C ALA A 196 11.32 -11.60 -26.21
N ALA A 197 10.59 -10.85 -27.02
CA ALA A 197 9.93 -11.37 -28.21
C ALA A 197 10.94 -11.88 -29.26
N ILE A 198 12.04 -11.16 -29.49
CA ILE A 198 13.12 -11.55 -30.40
C ILE A 198 13.76 -12.88 -29.94
N LEU A 199 14.06 -13.00 -28.64
CA LEU A 199 14.62 -14.23 -28.08
C LEU A 199 13.61 -15.37 -28.06
N GLN A 200 12.33 -15.07 -27.85
CA GLN A 200 11.25 -16.05 -27.89
C GLN A 200 11.07 -16.62 -29.30
N ALA A 201 11.25 -15.81 -30.35
CA ALA A 201 11.17 -16.28 -31.74
C ALA A 201 12.25 -17.33 -32.07
N ASN A 202 13.41 -17.24 -31.41
CA ASN A 202 14.55 -18.16 -31.59
C ASN A 202 14.68 -19.19 -30.46
N GLY A 203 13.73 -19.23 -29.53
CA GLY A 203 13.79 -20.03 -28.32
C GLY A 203 12.41 -20.44 -27.82
N THR A 204 12.30 -20.68 -26.52
CA THR A 204 11.03 -21.08 -25.89
C THR A 204 10.80 -20.29 -24.61
N ARG A 205 9.65 -19.62 -24.51
CA ARG A 205 9.21 -18.96 -23.28
C ARG A 205 8.84 -20.00 -22.22
N ILE A 206 9.24 -19.75 -20.97
CA ILE A 206 8.98 -20.63 -19.83
C ILE A 206 8.35 -19.89 -18.66
N SER A 207 7.75 -20.65 -17.75
CA SER A 207 7.18 -20.15 -16.50
C SER A 207 7.99 -20.70 -15.31
N PRO A 208 9.07 -20.02 -14.88
CA PRO A 208 9.90 -20.48 -13.79
C PRO A 208 9.21 -20.24 -12.44
N THR A 209 9.68 -20.91 -11.39
CA THR A 209 9.25 -20.63 -10.01
C THR A 209 9.51 -19.16 -9.66
N VAL A 210 8.45 -18.41 -9.38
CA VAL A 210 8.53 -16.97 -9.14
C VAL A 210 9.09 -16.68 -7.74
N LEU A 211 10.06 -15.77 -7.68
CA LEU A 211 10.55 -15.18 -6.45
C LEU A 211 9.67 -13.99 -6.05
N GLN A 212 8.91 -14.17 -4.97
CA GLN A 212 8.16 -13.09 -4.33
C GLN A 212 9.06 -12.29 -3.39
N LYS A 213 9.19 -10.99 -3.61
CA LYS A 213 10.05 -10.10 -2.82
C LYS A 213 9.28 -8.87 -2.35
N ARG A 214 9.42 -8.54 -1.06
CA ARG A 214 9.02 -7.24 -0.52
C ARG A 214 10.09 -6.20 -0.86
N VAL A 215 9.79 -5.27 -1.75
CA VAL A 215 10.68 -4.22 -2.24
C VAL A 215 10.31 -2.89 -1.58
N ARG A 216 11.28 -2.27 -0.91
CA ARG A 216 11.14 -0.92 -0.36
C ARG A 216 11.92 0.06 -1.22
N ASP A 217 11.23 1.08 -1.66
CA ASP A 217 11.75 2.23 -2.41
C ASP A 217 11.06 3.49 -1.88
N GLU A 218 11.67 4.65 -2.10
CA GLU A 218 11.18 5.96 -1.69
C GLU A 218 11.48 6.94 -2.81
N VAL A 219 10.52 7.83 -3.13
CA VAL A 219 10.71 8.89 -4.13
C VAL A 219 10.75 10.23 -3.40
N LEU A 220 11.96 10.68 -3.07
CA LEU A 220 12.17 11.89 -2.28
C LEU A 220 12.75 13.01 -3.15
N TRP A 221 12.14 14.18 -3.07
CA TRP A 221 12.50 15.32 -3.90
C TRP A 221 12.40 16.63 -3.15
N PHE A 222 13.51 17.36 -3.09
CA PHE A 222 13.54 18.76 -2.63
C PHE A 222 14.57 19.56 -3.42
N ASP A 223 14.08 20.45 -4.28
CA ASP A 223 14.88 21.41 -5.04
C ASP A 223 16.03 20.75 -5.83
N ALA A 224 15.73 19.71 -6.61
CA ALA A 224 16.72 18.99 -7.41
C ALA A 224 16.23 18.65 -8.82
N ASP A 225 17.17 18.39 -9.72
CA ASP A 225 16.85 17.92 -11.08
C ASP A 225 16.27 16.50 -11.05
N THR A 226 16.94 15.59 -10.36
CA THR A 226 16.52 14.20 -10.15
C THR A 226 16.20 13.89 -8.68
N PRO A 227 15.07 13.22 -8.40
CA PRO A 227 14.72 12.78 -7.06
C PRO A 227 15.72 11.73 -6.56
N TRP A 228 15.88 11.63 -5.24
CA TRP A 228 16.51 10.45 -4.67
C TRP A 228 15.56 9.27 -4.76
N ARG A 229 16.08 8.16 -5.30
CA ARG A 229 15.43 6.84 -5.29
C ARG A 229 16.44 5.80 -4.85
N ARG A 230 15.95 4.67 -4.34
CA ARG A 230 16.83 3.57 -4.00
C ARG A 230 17.46 3.01 -5.27
N LEU A 231 18.76 2.71 -5.20
CA LEU A 231 19.55 2.27 -6.35
C LEU A 231 18.92 1.04 -7.06
N PRO A 232 18.47 1.15 -8.33
CA PRO A 232 17.84 0.04 -9.06
C PRO A 232 18.78 -1.16 -9.21
N TYR A 233 20.06 -0.88 -9.45
CA TYR A 233 21.10 -1.92 -9.53
C TYR A 233 21.19 -2.79 -8.26
N TRP A 234 20.90 -2.22 -7.08
CA TRP A 234 20.86 -2.99 -5.85
C TRP A 234 19.68 -3.97 -5.80
N LEU A 235 18.55 -3.65 -6.45
CA LEU A 235 17.46 -4.61 -6.61
C LEU A 235 17.87 -5.73 -7.55
N VAL A 236 18.43 -5.40 -8.72
CA VAL A 236 18.91 -6.38 -9.72
C VAL A 236 19.84 -7.40 -9.08
N LEU A 237 20.92 -6.94 -8.41
CA LEU A 237 21.86 -7.83 -7.73
C LEU A 237 21.18 -8.72 -6.68
N ARG A 238 20.27 -8.16 -5.87
CA ARG A 238 19.55 -8.92 -4.83
C ARG A 238 18.56 -9.94 -5.40
N VAL A 239 17.95 -9.66 -6.54
CA VAL A 239 17.03 -10.58 -7.22
C VAL A 239 17.85 -11.68 -7.88
N SER A 240 18.85 -11.34 -8.70
CA SER A 240 19.71 -12.29 -9.40
C SER A 240 20.43 -13.27 -8.47
N ILE A 241 21.01 -12.80 -7.35
CA ILE A 241 21.65 -13.68 -6.36
C ILE A 241 20.61 -14.64 -5.74
N SER A 242 19.42 -14.13 -5.41
CA SER A 242 18.36 -14.95 -4.81
C SER A 242 17.78 -15.96 -5.80
N ARG A 243 17.65 -15.60 -7.09
CA ARG A 243 17.22 -16.48 -8.18
C ARG A 243 18.22 -17.61 -8.37
N TYR A 244 19.50 -17.28 -8.50
CA TYR A 244 20.55 -18.28 -8.68
C TYR A 244 20.64 -19.25 -7.50
N LEU A 245 20.59 -18.76 -6.26
CA LEU A 245 20.58 -19.62 -5.07
C LEU A 245 19.35 -20.54 -5.05
N ALA A 246 18.17 -20.05 -5.45
CA ALA A 246 16.95 -20.85 -5.53
C ALA A 246 17.05 -21.95 -6.58
N MET A 247 17.63 -21.65 -7.75
CA MET A 247 17.87 -22.63 -8.81
C MET A 247 18.84 -23.73 -8.35
N MET A 248 19.98 -23.35 -7.77
CA MET A 248 21.05 -24.31 -7.48
C MET A 248 20.81 -25.17 -6.22
N LEU A 249 20.05 -24.66 -5.25
CA LEU A 249 19.81 -25.37 -3.99
C LEU A 249 18.44 -26.07 -3.97
N GLY A 250 17.50 -25.66 -4.83
CA GLY A 250 16.20 -26.30 -5.05
C GLY A 250 15.20 -26.12 -3.91
N ASP A 251 15.59 -26.46 -2.67
CA ASP A 251 14.79 -26.26 -1.49
C ASP A 251 14.70 -24.74 -1.17
N GLY A 252 13.53 -24.15 -1.44
CA GLY A 252 13.32 -22.72 -1.22
C GLY A 252 13.71 -22.23 0.19
N LEU A 253 13.82 -23.14 1.17
CA LEU A 253 14.33 -22.87 2.52
C LEU A 253 15.86 -22.72 2.61
N SER A 254 16.69 -23.63 2.09
CA SER A 254 18.16 -23.44 2.19
C SER A 254 18.65 -22.30 1.31
N ALA A 255 18.07 -22.14 0.11
CA ALA A 255 18.34 -20.96 -0.73
C ALA A 255 18.05 -19.65 0.01
N ARG A 256 16.91 -19.57 0.70
CA ARG A 256 16.52 -18.41 1.52
C ARG A 256 17.46 -18.20 2.70
N PHE A 257 17.88 -19.27 3.38
CA PHE A 257 18.83 -19.20 4.48
C PHE A 257 20.18 -18.62 4.01
N GLN A 258 20.73 -19.16 2.93
CA GLN A 258 22.00 -18.72 2.32
C GLN A 258 21.94 -17.24 1.89
N TYR A 259 20.84 -16.82 1.24
CA TYR A 259 20.62 -15.42 0.89
C TYR A 259 20.55 -14.50 2.12
N LYS A 260 19.84 -14.92 3.18
CA LYS A 260 19.74 -14.15 4.42
C LYS A 260 21.09 -14.04 5.13
N ALA A 261 21.91 -15.10 5.12
CA ALA A 261 23.27 -15.07 5.67
C ALA A 261 24.15 -14.05 4.95
N LEU A 262 24.10 -14.01 3.61
CA LEU A 262 24.76 -12.97 2.81
C LEU A 262 24.30 -11.56 3.22
N MET A 263 23.00 -11.35 3.36
CA MET A 263 22.49 -10.04 3.78
C MET A 263 23.00 -9.67 5.19
N CYS A 264 23.09 -10.61 6.13
CA CYS A 264 23.66 -10.34 7.46
C CYS A 264 25.12 -9.88 7.37
N LEU A 265 25.94 -10.53 6.53
CA LEU A 265 27.33 -10.12 6.31
C LEU A 265 27.43 -8.73 5.69
N VAL A 266 26.63 -8.43 4.66
CA VAL A 266 26.60 -7.10 4.04
C VAL A 266 26.23 -6.02 5.06
N HIS A 267 25.26 -6.27 5.94
CA HIS A 267 24.88 -5.30 6.99
C HIS A 267 25.95 -5.19 8.08
N ALA A 268 26.60 -6.27 8.49
CA ALA A 268 27.67 -6.26 9.48
C ALA A 268 28.94 -5.56 8.98
N ALA A 269 29.29 -5.78 7.72
CA ALA A 269 30.35 -5.05 7.03
C ALA A 269 30.03 -3.55 7.01
N MET A 270 28.81 -3.19 6.58
CA MET A 270 28.38 -1.79 6.53
C MET A 270 28.42 -1.14 7.92
N LEU A 271 27.97 -1.84 8.95
CA LEU A 271 27.96 -1.36 10.33
C LEU A 271 29.36 -1.08 10.86
N SER A 272 30.35 -1.87 10.43
CA SER A 272 31.75 -1.67 10.81
C SER A 272 32.36 -0.43 10.15
N ASP A 273 32.01 -0.17 8.89
CA ASP A 273 32.59 0.93 8.11
C ASP A 273 31.96 2.29 8.42
N VAL A 274 30.67 2.33 8.78
CA VAL A 274 29.94 3.59 8.97
C VAL A 274 30.07 4.22 10.35
N GLN A 275 30.80 3.62 11.29
CA GLN A 275 30.83 4.02 12.70
C GLN A 275 31.20 5.49 12.96
N GLN A 276 31.98 6.10 12.07
CA GLN A 276 32.40 7.50 12.15
C GLN A 276 31.69 8.42 11.15
N VAL A 277 30.86 7.87 10.26
CA VAL A 277 30.26 8.60 9.13
C VAL A 277 28.79 8.92 9.38
N VAL A 278 28.09 8.09 10.15
CA VAL A 278 26.65 8.23 10.40
C VAL A 278 26.35 8.55 11.85
N SER A 279 25.13 9.05 12.12
CA SER A 279 24.69 9.40 13.47
C SER A 279 24.56 8.16 14.37
N LEU A 280 24.52 8.35 15.69
CA LEU A 280 24.27 7.26 16.63
C LEU A 280 22.91 6.59 16.41
N GLU A 281 21.90 7.37 16.04
CA GLU A 281 20.56 6.90 15.67
C GLU A 281 20.62 5.94 14.47
N ASP A 282 21.36 6.33 13.42
CA ASP A 282 21.55 5.52 12.22
C ASP A 282 22.36 4.24 12.50
N LEU A 283 23.35 4.30 13.40
CA LEU A 283 24.09 3.12 13.86
C LEU A 283 23.20 2.15 14.64
N GLU A 284 22.39 2.67 15.57
CA GLU A 284 21.44 1.84 16.33
C GLU A 284 20.40 1.20 15.40
N PHE A 285 19.89 1.97 14.43
CA PHE A 285 18.98 1.48 13.42
C PHE A 285 19.56 0.31 12.60
N LEU A 286 20.78 0.47 12.06
CA LEU A 286 21.41 -0.59 11.28
C LEU A 286 21.76 -1.81 12.15
N LYS A 287 22.20 -1.60 13.39
CA LYS A 287 22.44 -2.67 14.36
C LYS A 287 21.16 -3.44 14.66
N ALA A 288 20.06 -2.75 14.99
CA ALA A 288 18.76 -3.36 15.23
C ALA A 288 18.26 -4.13 14.00
N LYS A 289 18.46 -3.60 12.80
CA LYS A 289 18.15 -4.28 11.53
C LYS A 289 18.95 -5.57 11.35
N LEU A 290 20.24 -5.56 11.66
CA LEU A 290 21.09 -6.74 11.65
C LEU A 290 20.61 -7.79 12.67
N CYS A 291 20.36 -7.40 13.93
CA CYS A 291 19.87 -8.30 14.97
C CYS A 291 18.51 -8.93 14.60
N ARG A 292 17.57 -8.15 14.06
CA ARG A 292 16.28 -8.67 13.56
C ARG A 292 16.47 -9.65 12.40
N ARG A 293 17.45 -9.43 11.53
CA ARG A 293 17.78 -10.37 10.44
C ARG A 293 18.41 -11.65 10.98
N LEU A 294 19.28 -11.57 11.98
CA LEU A 294 19.85 -12.73 12.66
C LEU A 294 18.76 -13.58 13.32
N PHE A 295 17.81 -12.96 14.00
CA PHE A 295 16.64 -13.68 14.55
C PHE A 295 15.83 -14.38 13.45
N LYS A 296 15.59 -13.72 12.31
CA LYS A 296 14.92 -14.33 11.14
C LYS A 296 15.74 -15.41 10.46
N LEU A 297 17.07 -15.39 10.60
CA LEU A 297 17.97 -16.40 10.08
C LEU A 297 17.95 -17.63 10.99
N ASP A 298 17.94 -17.41 12.31
CA ASP A 298 17.84 -18.46 13.31
C ASP A 298 16.51 -19.22 13.24
N ARG A 299 15.39 -18.51 13.05
CA ARG A 299 14.09 -19.15 12.82
C ARG A 299 14.08 -20.03 11.57
N ASP A 300 14.66 -19.55 10.46
CA ASP A 300 14.75 -20.34 9.23
C ASP A 300 15.66 -21.57 9.44
N ARG A 301 16.72 -21.47 10.26
CA ARG A 301 17.58 -22.58 10.66
C ARG A 301 16.82 -23.68 11.38
N SER A 302 15.95 -23.31 12.33
CA SER A 302 15.13 -24.26 13.10
C SER A 302 14.05 -24.96 12.26
N GLN A 303 13.69 -24.41 11.10
CA GLN A 303 12.69 -24.97 10.19
C GLN A 303 13.29 -25.90 9.12
N GLN A 304 14.61 -26.11 9.13
CA GLN A 304 15.29 -26.95 8.16
C GLN A 304 15.05 -28.44 8.39
N SER A 305 15.18 -29.23 7.32
CA SER A 305 15.28 -30.69 7.43
C SER A 305 16.57 -31.09 8.14
N GLN A 306 16.63 -32.30 8.71
CA GLN A 306 17.77 -32.78 9.49
C GLN A 306 19.12 -32.72 8.73
N LYS A 307 19.12 -32.93 7.40
CA LYS A 307 20.31 -32.77 6.54
C LYS A 307 20.66 -31.30 6.26
N GLY A 308 19.65 -30.46 5.97
CA GLY A 308 19.85 -29.03 5.72
C GLY A 308 20.30 -28.26 6.96
N GLN A 309 19.87 -28.72 8.14
CA GLN A 309 20.21 -28.12 9.43
C GLN A 309 21.72 -28.17 9.72
N ALA A 310 22.40 -29.29 9.45
CA ALA A 310 23.85 -29.41 9.67
C ALA A 310 24.68 -28.42 8.83
N VAL A 311 24.30 -28.22 7.56
CA VAL A 311 24.96 -27.24 6.67
C VAL A 311 24.70 -25.81 7.14
N CYS A 312 23.46 -25.52 7.55
CA CYS A 312 23.08 -24.23 8.10
C CYS A 312 23.80 -23.93 9.43
N ASP A 313 23.93 -24.92 10.31
CA ASP A 313 24.62 -24.81 11.60
C ASP A 313 26.12 -24.57 11.42
N ALA A 314 26.77 -25.29 10.49
CA ALA A 314 28.17 -25.06 10.17
C ALA A 314 28.41 -23.62 9.69
N LEU A 315 27.59 -23.12 8.75
CA LEU A 315 27.68 -21.74 8.29
C LEU A 315 27.40 -20.75 9.42
N PHE A 316 26.32 -20.93 10.17
CA PHE A 316 25.95 -20.02 11.24
C PHE A 316 27.04 -19.95 12.32
N THR A 317 27.65 -21.08 12.66
CA THR A 317 28.77 -21.17 13.60
C THR A 317 30.01 -20.45 13.06
N ALA A 318 30.34 -20.62 11.78
CA ALA A 318 31.47 -19.93 11.15
C ALA A 318 31.29 -18.40 11.09
N LEU A 319 30.06 -17.93 10.82
CA LEU A 319 29.78 -16.50 10.70
C LEU A 319 29.54 -15.80 12.06
N SER A 320 29.12 -16.54 13.08
CA SER A 320 28.75 -15.99 14.40
C SER A 320 29.83 -15.11 15.05
N PRO A 321 31.12 -15.50 15.10
CA PRO A 321 32.18 -14.65 15.66
C PRO A 321 32.30 -13.29 14.97
N LEU A 322 32.20 -13.28 13.64
CA LEU A 322 32.31 -12.06 12.83
C LEU A 322 31.12 -11.12 13.08
N LEU A 323 29.90 -11.66 13.06
CA LEU A 323 28.67 -10.89 13.28
C LEU A 323 28.61 -10.36 14.71
N ASN A 324 28.94 -11.18 15.69
CA ASN A 324 28.97 -10.78 17.10
C ASN A 324 30.03 -9.71 17.37
N LYS A 325 31.20 -9.77 16.70
CA LYS A 325 32.22 -8.73 16.81
C LYS A 325 31.67 -7.38 16.34
N ALA A 326 31.06 -7.32 15.15
CA ALA A 326 30.48 -6.09 14.61
C ALA A 326 29.40 -5.50 15.53
N ILE A 327 28.51 -6.34 16.08
CA ILE A 327 27.45 -5.92 17.01
C ILE A 327 28.05 -5.40 18.32
N LYS A 328 29.00 -6.13 18.91
CA LYS A 328 29.66 -5.76 20.17
C LYS A 328 30.40 -4.44 20.03
N THR A 329 31.25 -4.30 19.02
CA THR A 329 32.01 -3.06 18.76
C THR A 329 31.08 -1.86 18.62
N THR A 330 29.98 -2.00 17.86
CA THR A 330 29.00 -0.93 17.69
C THR A 330 28.28 -0.60 19.00
N THR A 331 27.87 -1.60 19.76
CA THR A 331 27.18 -1.41 21.04
C THR A 331 28.07 -0.68 22.04
N THR A 332 29.33 -1.11 22.17
CA THR A 332 30.31 -0.45 23.03
C THR A 332 30.50 1.01 22.62
N ARG A 333 30.61 1.30 21.32
CA ARG A 333 30.73 2.67 20.82
C ARG A 333 29.52 3.53 21.13
N ILE A 334 28.30 3.03 20.88
CA ILE A 334 27.06 3.75 21.18
C ILE A 334 26.99 4.05 22.69
N GLN A 335 27.31 3.07 23.53
CA GLN A 335 27.30 3.24 24.99
C GLN A 335 28.32 4.30 25.45
N ILE A 336 29.56 4.25 24.94
CA ILE A 336 30.60 5.23 25.28
C ILE A 336 30.15 6.66 24.94
N VAL A 337 29.64 6.87 23.73
CA VAL A 337 29.21 8.21 23.30
C VAL A 337 27.97 8.66 24.07
N TRP A 338 27.01 7.77 24.30
CA TRP A 338 25.81 8.08 25.07
C TRP A 338 26.11 8.45 26.53
N ASP A 339 27.02 7.73 27.19
CA ASP A 339 27.42 8.04 28.56
C ASP A 339 28.19 9.37 28.66
N GLN A 340 28.98 9.71 27.62
CA GLN A 340 29.61 11.03 27.52
C GLN A 340 28.56 12.14 27.40
N GLU A 341 27.54 11.97 26.55
CA GLU A 341 26.47 12.96 26.38
C GLU A 341 25.58 13.11 27.62
N LYS A 342 25.29 12.00 28.32
CA LYS A 342 24.63 12.05 29.63
C LYS A 342 25.43 12.89 30.63
N ARG A 343 26.74 12.64 30.74
CA ARG A 343 27.61 13.39 31.66
C ARG A 343 27.64 14.88 31.33
N LYS A 344 27.68 15.25 30.04
CA LYS A 344 27.64 16.67 29.61
C LYS A 344 26.30 17.34 29.89
N THR A 345 25.19 16.61 29.75
CA THR A 345 23.83 17.18 29.80
C THR A 345 23.19 17.10 31.19
N THR A 346 23.75 16.28 32.09
CA THR A 346 23.23 16.14 33.46
C THR A 346 23.45 17.44 34.22
N LYS A 347 22.37 18.21 34.40
CA LYS A 347 22.36 19.36 35.30
C LYS A 347 22.46 18.85 36.73
N SER A 348 23.43 19.36 37.47
CA SER A 348 23.50 19.12 38.92
C SER A 348 22.36 19.88 39.58
N ILE A 349 21.27 19.19 39.87
CA ILE A 349 20.21 19.71 40.74
C ILE A 349 20.68 19.48 42.16
N LEU A 350 21.17 20.54 42.81
CA LEU A 350 21.46 20.48 44.22
C LEU A 350 20.16 20.21 44.99
N PRO A 351 20.17 19.34 46.01
CA PRO A 351 19.00 19.13 46.84
C PRO A 351 18.58 20.46 47.45
N LEU A 352 17.31 20.83 47.27
CA LEU A 352 16.71 21.96 47.97
C LEU A 352 16.84 21.69 49.49
N PRO A 353 17.47 22.58 50.26
CA PRO A 353 17.60 22.39 51.68
C PRO A 353 16.20 22.32 52.30
N ILE A 354 15.95 21.29 53.11
CA ILE A 354 14.65 21.03 53.77
C ILE A 354 14.25 22.21 54.68
N ARG A 355 15.22 23.05 55.07
CA ARG A 355 15.00 24.25 55.86
C ARG A 355 15.69 25.44 55.20
N ALA A 356 14.97 26.54 55.10
CA ALA A 356 15.53 27.83 54.71
C ALA A 356 16.61 28.25 55.73
N SER A 357 17.68 28.89 55.27
CA SER A 357 18.70 29.37 56.19
C SER A 357 18.13 30.49 57.08
N PRO A 358 18.67 30.74 58.28
CA PRO A 358 18.23 31.85 59.12
C PRO A 358 18.28 33.23 58.45
N GLN A 359 19.07 33.37 57.38
CA GLN A 359 19.17 34.59 56.57
C GLN A 359 18.00 34.68 55.57
N ASP A 360 17.59 33.57 54.98
CA ASP A 360 16.44 33.49 54.06
C ASP A 360 15.10 33.73 54.78
N LEU A 361 15.06 33.50 56.10
CA LEU A 361 13.91 33.83 56.95
C LEU A 361 13.81 35.33 57.30
N ARG A 362 14.77 36.16 56.88
CA ARG A 362 14.82 37.60 57.17
C ARG A 362 14.57 38.40 55.91
N LEU A 363 13.33 38.89 55.75
CA LEU A 363 13.03 39.84 54.68
C LEU A 363 13.50 41.25 55.06
N SER A 364 14.48 41.78 54.35
CA SER A 364 14.89 43.18 54.52
C SER A 364 13.90 44.10 53.80
N LEU A 365 12.96 44.70 54.55
CA LEU A 365 11.92 45.59 54.03
C LEU A 365 12.43 47.03 53.82
N ILE A 366 13.62 47.17 53.24
CA ILE A 366 14.36 48.44 53.18
C ILE A 366 13.58 49.48 52.35
N ALA A 367 12.91 49.03 51.27
CA ALA A 367 12.09 49.89 50.40
C ALA A 367 10.64 50.06 50.88
N SER A 368 10.17 49.26 51.84
CA SER A 368 8.76 49.24 52.26
C SER A 368 8.43 50.26 53.35
N ARG A 369 9.44 51.02 53.83
CA ARG A 369 9.28 51.96 54.95
C ARG A 369 8.22 53.01 54.70
N GLN A 370 8.17 53.57 53.48
CA GLN A 370 7.21 54.60 53.12
C GLN A 370 5.79 54.02 53.05
N TYR A 371 5.62 52.89 52.37
CA TYR A 371 4.36 52.15 52.30
C TYR A 371 3.79 51.81 53.68
N LEU A 372 4.63 51.31 54.60
CA LEU A 372 4.20 50.96 55.96
C LEU A 372 3.82 52.19 56.80
N ARG A 373 4.51 53.32 56.61
CA ARG A 373 4.13 54.59 57.25
C ARG A 373 2.78 55.10 56.73
N ASP A 374 2.56 55.01 55.43
CA ASP A 374 1.32 55.46 54.80
C ASP A 374 0.14 54.54 55.15
N ALA A 375 0.36 53.22 55.18
CA ALA A 375 -0.62 52.26 55.69
C ALA A 375 -0.99 52.55 57.15
N ARG A 376 0.00 52.79 58.03
CA ARG A 376 -0.26 53.12 59.43
C ARG A 376 -1.06 54.42 59.60
N LYS A 377 -0.82 55.43 58.75
CA LYS A 377 -1.64 56.65 58.71
C LYS A 377 -3.07 56.38 58.23
N ARG A 378 -3.25 55.53 57.22
CA ARG A 378 -4.59 55.12 56.73
C ARG A 378 -5.44 54.43 57.81
N PHE A 379 -4.81 53.72 58.74
CA PHE A 379 -5.49 53.02 59.84
C PHE A 379 -5.64 53.86 61.12
N GLN A 380 -5.01 55.03 61.22
CA GLN A 380 -5.23 55.95 62.34
C GLN A 380 -6.42 56.86 62.06
N GLY A 381 -7.62 56.41 62.45
CA GLY A 381 -8.79 57.29 62.55
C GLY A 381 -10.09 56.75 61.92
N ILE A 382 -10.07 55.58 61.28
CA ILE A 382 -11.27 55.06 60.62
C ILE A 382 -11.86 53.88 61.40
N ARG A 383 -13.02 54.08 62.04
CA ARG A 383 -13.91 53.00 62.47
C ARG A 383 -14.76 52.60 61.28
N TYR A 384 -14.43 51.48 60.64
CA TYR A 384 -15.37 50.86 59.69
C TYR A 384 -16.28 49.87 60.41
N PRO A 385 -17.59 49.86 60.09
CA PRO A 385 -18.49 48.79 60.50
C PRO A 385 -18.02 47.48 59.88
N ARG A 386 -18.18 46.35 60.60
CA ARG A 386 -17.98 45.01 60.04
C ARG A 386 -18.97 44.79 58.89
N SER A 387 -18.53 45.01 57.67
CA SER A 387 -19.19 44.49 56.47
C SER A 387 -18.71 43.06 56.26
N SER A 388 -19.67 42.13 56.28
CA SER A 388 -19.52 40.79 55.77
C SER A 388 -19.18 40.86 54.28
N PHE A 389 -18.06 40.25 53.89
CA PHE A 389 -17.73 40.02 52.50
C PHE A 389 -18.77 39.08 51.88
N ASN A 390 -19.73 39.64 51.15
CA ASN A 390 -20.37 38.95 50.03
C ASN A 390 -19.39 39.07 48.86
N ALA A 391 -18.63 38.01 48.60
CA ALA A 391 -17.89 37.90 47.35
C ALA A 391 -18.91 37.60 46.24
N GLU A 392 -19.37 38.63 45.55
CA GLU A 392 -19.94 38.46 44.21
C GLU A 392 -18.86 37.82 43.34
N ALA A 393 -19.13 36.59 42.89
CA ALA A 393 -18.28 35.87 41.97
C ALA A 393 -18.11 36.71 40.70
N THR A 394 -16.94 37.32 40.55
CA THR A 394 -16.54 37.92 39.28
C THR A 394 -16.39 36.77 38.30
N VAL A 395 -17.39 36.57 37.44
CA VAL A 395 -17.34 35.63 36.33
C VAL A 395 -16.21 36.11 35.41
N LEU A 396 -15.03 35.53 35.57
CA LEU A 396 -13.96 35.64 34.59
C LEU A 396 -14.45 34.91 33.34
N ASN A 397 -14.90 35.67 32.33
CA ASN A 397 -15.22 35.11 31.03
C ASN A 397 -13.95 34.42 30.49
N PRO A 398 -13.95 33.08 30.30
CA PRO A 398 -12.79 32.39 29.77
C PRO A 398 -12.51 32.86 28.33
N PRO A 399 -11.28 32.68 27.83
CA PRO A 399 -10.92 33.02 26.45
C PRO A 399 -11.89 32.38 25.44
N GLN A 400 -12.22 33.09 24.35
CA GLN A 400 -13.22 32.65 23.34
C GLN A 400 -13.04 31.19 22.87
N HIS A 401 -11.79 30.74 22.65
CA HIS A 401 -11.49 29.37 22.23
C HIS A 401 -11.86 28.29 23.26
N VAL A 402 -11.82 28.61 24.56
CA VAL A 402 -12.26 27.69 25.64
C VAL A 402 -13.79 27.66 25.70
N HIS A 403 -14.44 28.79 25.42
CA HIS A 403 -15.90 28.88 25.36
C HIS A 403 -16.47 28.09 24.16
N GLU A 404 -15.86 28.23 22.98
CA GLU A 404 -16.24 27.48 21.77
C GLU A 404 -16.02 25.96 21.94
N LEU A 405 -14.86 25.55 22.47
CA LEU A 405 -14.58 24.13 22.76
C LEU A 405 -15.57 23.57 23.81
N ALA A 406 -15.90 24.35 24.84
CA ALA A 406 -16.87 23.93 25.84
C ALA A 406 -18.27 23.78 25.23
N GLN A 407 -18.73 24.75 24.43
CA GLN A 407 -20.02 24.68 23.74
C GLN A 407 -20.12 23.46 22.82
N ASP A 408 -19.06 23.16 22.08
CA ASP A 408 -18.98 21.99 21.20
C ASP A 408 -19.07 20.67 21.99
N LEU A 409 -18.32 20.54 23.09
CA LEU A 409 -18.36 19.36 23.95
C LEU A 409 -19.70 19.19 24.68
N PHE A 410 -20.31 20.29 25.14
CA PHE A 410 -21.68 20.25 25.68
C PHE A 410 -22.68 19.81 24.61
N GLY A 411 -22.50 20.27 23.36
CA GLY A 411 -23.32 19.84 22.24
C GLY A 411 -23.20 18.33 21.95
N LEU A 412 -22.01 17.76 22.08
CA LEU A 412 -21.79 16.31 21.97
C LEU A 412 -22.45 15.55 23.12
N PHE A 413 -22.30 16.01 24.36
CA PHE A 413 -22.91 15.36 25.52
C PHE A 413 -24.45 15.36 25.44
N GLU A 414 -25.07 16.46 25.03
CA GLU A 414 -26.52 16.52 24.82
C GLU A 414 -26.98 15.64 23.66
N LEU A 415 -26.17 15.50 22.62
CA LEU A 415 -26.43 14.57 21.52
C LEU A 415 -26.37 13.11 22.00
N GLU A 416 -25.33 12.71 22.74
CA GLU A 416 -25.17 11.38 23.31
C GLU A 416 -26.34 11.00 24.22
N LYS A 417 -26.76 11.92 25.09
CA LYS A 417 -27.93 11.73 25.97
C LYS A 417 -29.22 11.55 25.18
N ARG A 418 -29.43 12.36 24.13
CA ARG A 418 -30.62 12.26 23.27
C ARG A 418 -30.66 10.93 22.52
N ILE A 419 -29.52 10.48 22.00
CA ILE A 419 -29.39 9.20 21.31
C ILE A 419 -29.70 8.04 22.26
N GLY A 420 -29.13 8.05 23.48
CA GLY A 420 -29.43 7.04 24.49
C GLY A 420 -30.93 6.92 24.78
N LEU A 421 -31.62 8.05 24.95
CA LEU A 421 -33.08 8.06 25.14
C LEU A 421 -33.86 7.52 23.92
N ALA A 422 -33.38 7.77 22.71
CA ALA A 422 -34.00 7.26 21.48
C ALA A 422 -33.83 5.73 21.33
N CYS A 423 -32.70 5.17 21.78
CA CYS A 423 -32.44 3.73 21.83
C CYS A 423 -33.39 2.99 22.77
N ASP A 424 -33.83 3.62 23.86
CA ASP A 424 -34.72 3.00 24.86
C ASP A 424 -36.23 3.30 24.66
N SER A 425 -36.59 4.12 23.65
CA SER A 425 -37.98 4.51 23.42
C SER A 425 -38.88 3.31 23.01
N PRO A 426 -39.97 3.02 23.73
CA PRO A 426 -40.89 1.95 23.35
C PRO A 426 -41.77 2.40 22.18
N VAL A 427 -41.75 1.66 21.07
CA VAL A 427 -42.58 1.91 19.89
C VAL A 427 -43.27 0.61 19.46
N SER A 428 -44.55 0.71 19.12
CA SER A 428 -45.40 -0.41 18.72
C SER A 428 -46.05 -0.14 17.36
N GLY A 429 -45.80 -1.02 16.39
CA GLY A 429 -46.34 -0.90 15.02
C GLY A 429 -45.23 -0.89 13.96
N ASP A 430 -45.41 -1.61 12.86
CA ASP A 430 -44.34 -1.87 11.88
C ASP A 430 -43.87 -0.60 11.15
N GLN A 431 -44.79 0.32 10.86
CA GLN A 431 -44.44 1.60 10.23
C GLN A 431 -43.65 2.52 11.17
N ASP A 432 -44.01 2.56 12.45
CA ASP A 432 -43.32 3.39 13.43
C ASP A 432 -41.96 2.80 13.82
N LEU A 433 -41.84 1.46 13.84
CA LEU A 433 -40.57 0.75 13.93
C LEU A 433 -39.66 1.09 12.74
N SER A 434 -40.19 1.05 11.51
CA SER A 434 -39.43 1.40 10.31
C SER A 434 -38.92 2.85 10.35
N ARG A 435 -39.78 3.80 10.71
CA ARG A 435 -39.40 5.21 10.92
C ARG A 435 -38.33 5.36 11.99
N ARG A 436 -38.46 4.64 13.10
CA ARG A 436 -37.48 4.66 14.19
C ARG A 436 -36.11 4.13 13.74
N CYS A 437 -36.06 3.05 12.97
CA CYS A 437 -34.81 2.52 12.41
C CYS A 437 -34.10 3.58 11.56
N VAL A 438 -34.84 4.27 10.68
CA VAL A 438 -34.31 5.35 9.84
C VAL A 438 -33.80 6.54 10.69
N THR A 439 -34.54 6.93 11.72
CA THR A 439 -34.11 8.00 12.65
C THR A 439 -32.83 7.62 13.40
N LEU A 440 -32.71 6.37 13.86
CA LEU A 440 -31.50 5.87 14.53
C LEU A 440 -30.31 5.84 13.56
N HIS A 441 -30.53 5.44 12.30
CA HIS A 441 -29.49 5.50 11.26
C HIS A 441 -28.96 6.93 11.07
N ALA A 442 -29.87 7.90 10.92
CA ALA A 442 -29.49 9.31 10.76
C ALA A 442 -28.73 9.84 11.99
N ALA A 443 -29.19 9.48 13.19
CA ALA A 443 -28.52 9.86 14.45
C ALA A 443 -27.13 9.22 14.58
N LEU A 444 -26.95 7.98 14.12
CA LEU A 444 -25.65 7.32 14.09
C LEU A 444 -24.66 8.06 13.19
N LEU A 445 -25.08 8.41 11.96
CA LEU A 445 -24.23 9.15 11.04
C LEU A 445 -23.91 10.55 11.56
N GLU A 446 -24.91 11.29 12.06
CA GLU A 446 -24.70 12.61 12.69
C GLU A 446 -23.69 12.51 13.85
N TYR A 447 -23.83 11.49 14.71
CA TYR A 447 -22.93 11.30 15.84
C TYR A 447 -21.50 10.99 15.41
N VAL A 448 -21.32 10.05 14.48
CA VAL A 448 -19.98 9.68 13.97
C VAL A 448 -19.30 10.89 13.31
N ASP A 449 -20.04 11.66 12.49
CA ASP A 449 -19.50 12.85 11.81
C ASP A 449 -19.18 13.98 12.79
N ARG A 450 -20.05 14.20 13.78
CA ARG A 450 -19.86 15.28 14.77
C ARG A 450 -18.75 14.97 15.76
N VAL A 451 -18.55 13.71 16.14
CA VAL A 451 -17.39 13.33 16.95
C VAL A 451 -16.11 13.47 16.13
N GLY A 452 -16.06 12.91 14.92
CA GLY A 452 -14.88 12.95 14.06
C GLY A 452 -13.62 12.48 14.80
N SER A 453 -12.57 13.30 14.81
CA SER A 453 -11.32 13.02 15.52
C SER A 453 -11.25 13.61 16.93
N ARG A 454 -12.35 14.15 17.48
CA ARG A 454 -12.33 14.90 18.76
C ARG A 454 -11.97 14.04 19.98
N TYR A 455 -12.32 12.75 19.94
CA TYR A 455 -11.96 11.80 20.99
C TYR A 455 -10.63 11.08 20.71
N ASP A 456 -9.94 11.41 19.62
CA ASP A 456 -8.62 10.83 19.33
C ASP A 456 -7.60 11.29 20.37
N GLY A 457 -6.93 10.33 21.01
CA GLY A 457 -6.01 10.56 22.12
C GLY A 457 -6.62 10.39 23.51
N ASN A 458 -7.94 10.28 23.64
CA ASN A 458 -8.61 9.87 24.88
C ASN A 458 -9.27 8.50 24.72
N THR A 459 -8.59 7.47 25.24
CA THR A 459 -9.03 6.07 25.11
C THR A 459 -10.38 5.81 25.79
N GLU A 460 -10.67 6.49 26.90
CA GLU A 460 -11.91 6.30 27.65
C GLU A 460 -13.11 6.89 26.88
N GLN A 461 -12.99 8.14 26.42
CA GLN A 461 -14.04 8.79 25.63
C GLN A 461 -14.29 8.08 24.29
N LYS A 462 -13.23 7.61 23.63
CA LYS A 462 -13.36 6.81 22.41
C LYS A 462 -14.05 5.47 22.68
N SER A 463 -13.80 4.85 23.84
CA SER A 463 -14.49 3.61 24.23
C SER A 463 -15.97 3.82 24.51
N LEU A 464 -16.35 4.94 25.14
CA LEU A 464 -17.74 5.31 25.37
C LEU A 464 -18.50 5.63 24.06
N MET A 465 -17.85 6.31 23.12
CA MET A 465 -18.38 6.55 21.78
C MET A 465 -18.69 5.23 21.06
N LEU A 466 -17.73 4.29 21.04
CA LEU A 466 -17.92 2.99 20.41
C LEU A 466 -19.03 2.18 21.09
N LEU A 467 -19.12 2.25 22.43
CA LEU A 467 -20.21 1.63 23.17
C LEU A 467 -21.57 2.17 22.75
N LEU A 468 -21.73 3.50 22.65
CA LEU A 468 -22.98 4.13 22.21
C LEU A 468 -23.33 3.74 20.77
N ILE A 469 -22.35 3.73 19.85
CA ILE A 469 -22.57 3.31 18.46
C ILE A 469 -23.12 1.88 18.40
N MET A 470 -22.58 0.97 19.20
CA MET A 470 -23.04 -0.41 19.26
C MET A 470 -24.42 -0.56 19.91
N GLU A 471 -24.82 0.33 20.82
CA GLU A 471 -26.20 0.38 21.34
C GLU A 471 -27.20 0.86 20.30
N ILE A 472 -26.84 1.88 19.50
CA ILE A 472 -27.66 2.33 18.37
C ILE A 472 -27.83 1.18 17.39
N TRP A 473 -26.72 0.55 17.00
CA TRP A 473 -26.73 -0.58 16.07
C TRP A 473 -27.58 -1.74 16.61
N MET A 474 -27.44 -2.12 17.87
CA MET A 474 -28.25 -3.18 18.50
C MET A 474 -29.74 -2.84 18.45
N ALA A 475 -30.13 -1.60 18.74
CA ALA A 475 -31.52 -1.17 18.65
C ALA A 475 -32.05 -1.25 17.20
N MET A 476 -31.21 -0.92 16.22
CA MET A 476 -31.54 -1.06 14.79
C MET A 476 -31.65 -2.54 14.36
N ASP A 477 -30.74 -3.41 14.80
CA ASP A 477 -30.77 -4.86 14.50
C ASP A 477 -32.05 -5.50 15.06
N GLN A 478 -32.45 -5.14 16.28
CA GLN A 478 -33.70 -5.61 16.89
C GLN A 478 -34.93 -5.21 16.07
N ILE A 479 -34.95 -3.98 15.56
CA ILE A 479 -36.04 -3.49 14.71
C ILE A 479 -36.02 -4.20 13.35
N ALA A 480 -34.86 -4.29 12.71
CA ALA A 480 -34.70 -4.93 11.41
C ALA A 480 -35.08 -6.41 11.46
N CYS A 481 -34.65 -7.15 12.48
CA CYS A 481 -35.02 -8.55 12.68
C CYS A 481 -36.53 -8.73 12.94
N LYS A 482 -37.18 -7.76 13.60
CA LYS A 482 -38.63 -7.82 13.82
C LYS A 482 -39.42 -7.58 12.53
N LEU A 483 -38.97 -6.65 11.69
CA LEU A 483 -39.62 -6.33 10.40
C LEU A 483 -39.26 -7.33 9.30
N SER A 484 -38.09 -7.96 9.39
CA SER A 484 -37.60 -8.95 8.43
C SER A 484 -36.98 -10.14 9.19
N PRO A 485 -37.81 -11.10 9.63
CA PRO A 485 -37.35 -12.26 10.41
C PRO A 485 -36.26 -13.09 9.72
N LEU A 486 -36.23 -13.07 8.39
CA LEU A 486 -35.18 -13.71 7.58
C LEU A 486 -33.77 -13.29 8.01
N LEU A 487 -33.58 -12.08 8.52
CA LEU A 487 -32.29 -11.55 8.98
C LEU A 487 -31.71 -12.36 10.14
N LEU A 488 -32.53 -13.07 10.92
CA LEU A 488 -32.09 -13.92 12.02
C LEU A 488 -31.23 -15.10 11.53
N CYS A 489 -31.47 -15.56 10.30
CA CYS A 489 -30.70 -16.63 9.67
C CYS A 489 -29.30 -16.20 9.22
N TYR A 490 -28.94 -14.92 9.32
CA TYR A 490 -27.67 -14.36 8.85
C TYR A 490 -26.83 -13.83 10.00
N HIS A 491 -25.51 -14.00 9.87
CA HIS A 491 -24.56 -13.57 10.87
C HIS A 491 -24.52 -12.03 10.97
N PRO A 492 -24.57 -11.42 12.18
CA PRO A 492 -24.64 -9.97 12.38
C PRO A 492 -23.32 -9.21 12.12
N VAL A 493 -22.34 -9.88 11.50
CA VAL A 493 -20.95 -9.44 11.25
C VAL A 493 -20.10 -9.16 12.50
N PHE A 494 -20.66 -8.60 13.57
CA PHE A 494 -19.90 -8.22 14.77
C PHE A 494 -19.78 -9.36 15.78
N PRO A 495 -18.55 -9.81 16.14
CA PRO A 495 -18.37 -10.83 17.16
C PRO A 495 -18.53 -10.25 18.58
N PRO A 496 -19.06 -11.00 19.56
CA PRO A 496 -19.23 -10.54 20.95
C PRO A 496 -17.93 -10.05 21.62
N CYS A 497 -16.78 -10.60 21.23
CA CYS A 497 -15.48 -10.21 21.77
C CYS A 497 -15.04 -8.79 21.37
N LEU A 498 -15.71 -8.16 20.39
CA LEU A 498 -15.42 -6.79 19.94
C LEU A 498 -15.49 -5.76 21.08
N LEU A 499 -16.31 -6.00 22.10
CA LEU A 499 -16.48 -5.09 23.23
C LEU A 499 -15.47 -5.30 24.36
N GLU A 500 -14.67 -6.37 24.33
CA GLU A 500 -13.69 -6.68 25.40
C GLU A 500 -12.49 -5.74 25.41
N VAL A 501 -12.22 -5.07 24.28
CA VAL A 501 -11.10 -4.14 24.13
C VAL A 501 -11.43 -2.71 24.60
N LEU A 502 -12.69 -2.44 24.97
CA LEU A 502 -13.14 -1.12 25.40
C LEU A 502 -12.64 -0.79 26.81
N HIS A 503 -12.06 0.41 26.97
CA HIS A 503 -11.61 0.91 28.26
C HIS A 503 -12.78 1.59 29.00
N LEU A 504 -13.51 0.81 29.81
CA LEU A 504 -14.70 1.26 30.55
C LEU A 504 -14.40 1.28 32.06
N SER A 505 -14.49 2.46 32.68
CA SER A 505 -14.17 2.67 34.11
C SER A 505 -15.38 2.51 35.03
N ALA A 506 -16.59 2.79 34.54
CA ALA A 506 -17.83 2.71 35.31
C ALA A 506 -18.53 1.36 35.19
N LEU A 507 -19.07 0.87 36.32
CA LEU A 507 -19.84 -0.38 36.37
C LEU A 507 -21.07 -0.34 35.45
N THR A 508 -21.69 0.83 35.31
CA THR A 508 -22.83 1.06 34.42
C THR A 508 -22.48 0.82 32.96
N ASP A 509 -21.29 1.23 32.52
CA ASP A 509 -20.85 1.06 31.13
C ASP A 509 -20.43 -0.38 30.85
N LEU A 510 -19.82 -1.06 31.84
CA LEU A 510 -19.58 -2.50 31.76
C LEU A 510 -20.88 -3.30 31.66
N ALA A 511 -21.94 -2.89 32.37
CA ALA A 511 -23.25 -3.52 32.27
C ALA A 511 -23.90 -3.31 30.89
N ARG A 512 -23.77 -2.10 30.32
CA ARG A 512 -24.20 -1.79 28.95
C ARG A 512 -23.46 -2.64 27.92
N ALA A 513 -22.14 -2.72 28.00
CA ALA A 513 -21.34 -3.56 27.12
C ALA A 513 -21.77 -5.04 27.20
N ARG A 514 -21.96 -5.57 28.42
CA ARG A 514 -22.42 -6.95 28.64
C ARG A 514 -23.79 -7.22 28.00
N LYS A 515 -24.73 -6.26 28.05
CA LYS A 515 -26.05 -6.38 27.39
C LYS A 515 -25.89 -6.60 25.89
N ILE A 516 -25.01 -5.84 25.24
CA ILE A 516 -24.75 -5.97 23.80
C ILE A 516 -24.04 -7.30 23.48
N GLN A 517 -23.07 -7.72 24.29
CA GLN A 517 -22.40 -9.01 24.10
C GLN A 517 -23.38 -10.18 24.19
N GLN A 518 -24.28 -10.18 25.19
CA GLN A 518 -25.33 -11.18 25.33
C GLN A 518 -26.28 -11.19 24.14
N TYR A 519 -26.61 -10.02 23.62
CA TYR A 519 -27.43 -9.89 22.42
C TYR A 519 -26.73 -10.49 21.19
N LEU A 520 -25.46 -10.16 20.95
CA LEU A 520 -24.67 -10.71 19.84
C LEU A 520 -24.53 -12.24 19.93
N THR A 521 -24.21 -12.78 21.11
CA THR A 521 -24.15 -14.25 21.31
C THR A 521 -25.49 -14.92 21.02
N THR A 522 -26.60 -14.29 21.44
CA THR A 522 -27.94 -14.79 21.13
C THR A 522 -28.19 -14.76 19.62
N ARG A 523 -27.83 -13.66 18.94
CA ARG A 523 -27.97 -13.52 17.49
C ARG A 523 -27.17 -14.57 16.73
N GLU A 524 -25.91 -14.80 17.08
CA GLU A 524 -25.05 -15.85 16.49
C GLU A 524 -25.66 -17.24 16.65
N SER A 525 -26.26 -17.54 17.82
CA SER A 525 -26.89 -18.83 18.07
C SER A 525 -28.13 -19.10 17.21
N LEU A 526 -28.80 -18.05 16.72
CA LEU A 526 -29.98 -18.14 15.86
C LEU A 526 -29.63 -18.37 14.38
N CYS A 527 -28.37 -18.23 13.97
CA CYS A 527 -27.94 -18.31 12.57
C CYS A 527 -27.73 -19.75 12.04
N GLU A 528 -28.18 -20.78 12.75
CA GLU A 528 -28.11 -22.20 12.34
C GLU A 528 -26.73 -22.66 11.80
N ASN A 529 -25.63 -22.13 12.35
CA ASN A 529 -24.24 -22.35 11.92
C ASN A 529 -23.84 -21.79 10.55
N THR A 530 -24.71 -21.01 9.89
CA THR A 530 -24.31 -20.28 8.69
C THR A 530 -23.32 -19.17 9.08
N GLN A 531 -22.24 -19.05 8.31
CA GLN A 531 -21.29 -17.93 8.43
C GLN A 531 -21.62 -16.80 7.44
N MET A 532 -22.73 -16.95 6.71
CA MET A 532 -23.10 -16.04 5.63
C MET A 532 -23.64 -14.74 6.22
N THR A 533 -23.18 -13.63 5.64
CA THR A 533 -23.59 -12.28 6.01
C THR A 533 -24.47 -11.69 4.92
N ILE A 534 -25.16 -10.58 5.23
CA ILE A 534 -25.91 -9.82 4.22
C ILE A 534 -25.00 -9.05 3.24
N PHE A 535 -23.67 -9.13 3.40
CA PHE A 535 -22.67 -8.45 2.57
C PHE A 535 -21.89 -9.41 1.67
N ASP A 536 -22.19 -10.70 1.70
CA ASP A 536 -21.54 -11.67 0.83
C ASP A 536 -22.04 -11.50 -0.62
N ASP A 537 -21.20 -11.91 -1.59
CA ASP A 537 -21.52 -11.82 -3.01
C ASP A 537 -22.82 -12.60 -3.35
N PRO A 538 -23.60 -12.16 -4.36
CA PRO A 538 -24.88 -12.76 -4.71
C PRO A 538 -24.69 -14.20 -5.22
N VAL A 539 -24.91 -15.15 -4.32
CA VAL A 539 -24.91 -16.60 -4.57
C VAL A 539 -26.24 -17.22 -4.15
N GLU A 540 -26.47 -18.47 -4.54
CA GLU A 540 -27.67 -19.19 -4.14
C GLU A 540 -27.81 -19.22 -2.61
N GLY A 541 -28.99 -18.84 -2.12
CA GLY A 541 -29.29 -18.76 -0.70
C GLY A 541 -28.88 -17.46 -0.03
N CYS A 542 -28.29 -16.48 -0.74
CA CYS A 542 -27.99 -15.15 -0.19
C CYS A 542 -29.24 -14.38 0.24
N PHE A 543 -29.07 -13.32 1.04
CA PHE A 543 -30.19 -12.58 1.64
C PHE A 543 -31.15 -12.03 0.59
N GLY A 544 -30.64 -11.37 -0.44
CA GLY A 544 -31.49 -10.77 -1.48
C GLY A 544 -32.33 -11.80 -2.24
N GLU A 545 -31.76 -12.97 -2.54
CA GLU A 545 -32.49 -14.04 -3.22
C GLU A 545 -33.55 -14.66 -2.30
N ARG A 546 -33.19 -14.98 -1.05
CA ARG A 546 -34.16 -15.54 -0.09
C ARG A 546 -35.25 -14.53 0.25
N TYR A 547 -34.93 -13.24 0.34
CA TYR A 547 -35.95 -12.21 0.51
C TYR A 547 -36.90 -12.17 -0.68
N PHE A 548 -36.37 -12.24 -1.91
CA PHE A 548 -37.20 -12.28 -3.11
C PHE A 548 -38.17 -13.47 -3.11
N ASN A 549 -37.73 -14.65 -2.66
CA ASN A 549 -38.55 -15.86 -2.71
C ASN A 549 -39.48 -16.04 -1.48
N GLU A 550 -39.03 -15.66 -0.28
CA GLU A 550 -39.65 -16.03 1.00
C GLU A 550 -40.35 -14.87 1.72
N SER A 551 -40.11 -13.61 1.32
CA SER A 551 -40.67 -12.45 2.01
C SER A 551 -42.17 -12.25 1.75
N PRO A 552 -42.87 -11.47 2.61
CA PRO A 552 -44.24 -11.02 2.33
C PRO A 552 -44.36 -10.23 1.01
N ASP A 553 -43.26 -9.63 0.55
CA ASP A 553 -43.19 -8.81 -0.67
C ASP A 553 -42.87 -9.63 -1.94
N ALA A 554 -42.68 -10.95 -1.82
CA ALA A 554 -42.25 -11.83 -2.91
C ALA A 554 -43.13 -11.69 -4.18
N GLY A 555 -44.45 -11.54 -4.00
CA GLY A 555 -45.37 -11.35 -5.12
C GLY A 555 -45.14 -10.03 -5.88
N THR A 556 -44.88 -8.94 -5.15
CA THR A 556 -44.59 -7.61 -5.73
C THR A 556 -43.23 -7.62 -6.44
N LEU A 557 -42.23 -8.28 -5.86
CA LEU A 557 -40.90 -8.42 -6.44
C LEU A 557 -40.94 -9.26 -7.72
N ALA A 558 -41.71 -10.36 -7.73
CA ALA A 558 -41.92 -11.17 -8.93
C ALA A 558 -42.63 -10.40 -10.04
N ALA A 559 -43.64 -9.58 -9.70
CA ALA A 559 -44.30 -8.71 -10.66
C ALA A 559 -43.35 -7.68 -11.27
N THR A 560 -42.51 -7.05 -10.43
CA THR A 560 -41.50 -6.08 -10.87
C THR A 560 -40.45 -6.73 -11.79
N LEU A 561 -40.03 -7.96 -11.48
CA LEU A 561 -39.11 -8.73 -12.35
C LEU A 561 -39.74 -8.98 -13.72
N SER A 562 -41.02 -9.39 -13.77
CA SER A 562 -41.74 -9.62 -15.03
C SER A 562 -41.87 -8.34 -15.84
N GLU A 563 -42.24 -7.22 -15.21
CA GLU A 563 -42.39 -5.91 -15.87
C GLU A 563 -41.07 -5.42 -16.50
N ILE A 564 -39.95 -5.58 -15.79
CA ILE A 564 -38.63 -5.23 -16.32
C ILE A 564 -38.25 -6.14 -17.49
N GLN A 565 -38.53 -7.44 -17.40
CA GLN A 565 -38.24 -8.39 -18.48
C GLN A 565 -39.07 -8.13 -19.73
N GLU A 566 -40.37 -7.85 -19.58
CA GLU A 566 -41.25 -7.48 -20.68
C GLU A 566 -40.77 -6.19 -21.37
N THR A 567 -40.49 -5.15 -20.59
CA THR A 567 -39.97 -3.87 -21.11
C THR A 567 -38.61 -4.06 -21.81
N ALA A 568 -37.72 -4.88 -21.25
CA ALA A 568 -36.42 -5.18 -21.83
C ALA A 568 -36.53 -5.88 -23.19
N GLU A 569 -37.49 -6.79 -23.34
CA GLU A 569 -37.74 -7.51 -24.58
C GLU A 569 -38.37 -6.57 -25.63
N GLU A 570 -39.27 -5.68 -25.23
CA GLU A 570 -39.79 -4.62 -26.12
C GLU A 570 -38.67 -3.69 -26.61
N ASP A 571 -37.80 -3.20 -25.72
CA ASP A 571 -36.67 -2.34 -26.09
C ASP A 571 -35.65 -3.08 -26.98
N ARG A 572 -35.41 -4.36 -26.72
CA ARG A 572 -34.56 -5.22 -27.56
C ARG A 572 -35.13 -5.35 -28.96
N ASN A 573 -36.44 -5.61 -29.08
CA ASN A 573 -37.12 -5.71 -30.37
C ASN A 573 -37.05 -4.37 -31.15
N LEU A 574 -37.27 -3.25 -30.47
CA LEU A 574 -37.11 -1.91 -31.06
C LEU A 574 -35.67 -1.68 -31.53
N LYS A 575 -34.69 -2.14 -30.75
CA LYS A 575 -33.27 -2.04 -31.10
C LYS A 575 -32.90 -2.90 -32.30
N GLU A 576 -33.43 -4.11 -32.38
CA GLU A 576 -33.21 -4.99 -33.51
C GLU A 576 -33.78 -4.39 -34.80
N GLN A 577 -34.98 -3.78 -34.73
CA GLN A 577 -35.56 -3.04 -35.85
C GLN A 577 -34.71 -1.83 -36.26
N GLU A 578 -34.18 -1.06 -35.30
CA GLU A 578 -33.24 0.03 -35.56
C GLU A 578 -31.97 -0.51 -36.25
N TRP A 579 -31.40 -1.61 -35.75
CA TRP A 579 -30.21 -2.25 -36.30
C TRP A 579 -30.42 -2.76 -37.72
N LEU A 580 -31.54 -3.43 -38.00
CA LEU A 580 -31.89 -3.89 -39.36
C LEU A 580 -32.05 -2.70 -40.31
N LYS A 581 -32.72 -1.63 -39.87
CA LYS A 581 -32.89 -0.41 -40.67
C LYS A 581 -31.54 0.26 -40.97
N LEU A 582 -30.68 0.45 -39.97
CA LEU A 582 -29.37 1.07 -40.16
C LEU A 582 -28.42 0.19 -40.97
N SER A 583 -28.49 -1.13 -40.81
CA SER A 583 -27.71 -2.09 -41.62
C SER A 583 -28.13 -2.07 -43.08
N SER A 584 -29.44 -2.03 -43.37
CA SER A 584 -29.93 -1.89 -44.75
C SER A 584 -29.55 -0.55 -45.38
N GLU A 585 -29.58 0.57 -44.64
CA GLU A 585 -29.09 1.88 -45.12
C GLU A 585 -27.57 1.82 -45.38
N TYR A 586 -26.80 1.17 -44.50
CA TYR A 586 -25.36 1.00 -44.66
C TYR A 586 -25.02 0.18 -45.92
N GLU A 587 -25.71 -0.94 -46.14
CA GLU A 587 -25.55 -1.77 -47.33
C GLU A 587 -25.95 -1.04 -48.62
N ALA A 588 -27.08 -0.31 -48.60
CA ALA A 588 -27.54 0.48 -49.73
C ALA A 588 -26.52 1.57 -50.11
N LEU A 589 -26.04 2.34 -49.12
CA LEU A 589 -25.00 3.34 -49.33
C LEU A 589 -23.69 2.73 -49.81
N THR A 590 -23.34 1.52 -49.36
CA THR A 590 -22.13 0.82 -49.82
C THR A 590 -22.25 0.42 -51.29
N LYS A 591 -23.38 -0.16 -51.71
CA LYS A 591 -23.64 -0.47 -53.13
C LYS A 591 -23.65 0.78 -54.02
N GLU A 592 -24.16 1.90 -53.52
CA GLU A 592 -24.17 3.18 -54.24
C GLU A 592 -22.75 3.79 -54.35
N ILE A 593 -21.94 3.69 -53.29
CA ILE A 593 -20.52 4.10 -53.32
C ILE A 593 -19.71 3.27 -54.32
N ASP A 594 -19.95 1.97 -54.38
CA ASP A 594 -19.24 1.03 -55.25
C ASP A 594 -19.59 1.23 -56.73
N SER A 595 -20.84 1.63 -57.03
CA SER A 595 -21.29 1.97 -58.38
C SER A 595 -20.93 3.38 -58.85
N THR A 596 -20.47 4.25 -57.94
CA THR A 596 -20.09 5.64 -58.25
C THR A 596 -18.57 5.81 -58.31
N THR A 597 -18.07 6.61 -59.25
CA THR A 597 -16.64 6.95 -59.36
C THR A 597 -16.40 8.42 -59.00
N CYS A 598 -15.26 8.71 -58.36
CA CYS A 598 -14.85 10.10 -58.08
C CYS A 598 -14.28 10.72 -59.36
N LEU A 599 -15.13 11.29 -60.22
CA LEU A 599 -14.67 12.04 -61.40
C LEU A 599 -15.17 13.47 -61.32
N ASN A 600 -14.24 14.43 -61.29
CA ASN A 600 -14.48 15.82 -61.69
C ASN A 600 -13.16 16.41 -62.20
N TYR A 601 -13.17 16.88 -63.45
CA TYR A 601 -12.12 17.70 -64.05
C TYR A 601 -12.67 19.12 -64.18
N THR A 602 -12.04 20.11 -63.57
CA THR A 602 -12.27 21.52 -63.91
C THR A 602 -11.14 22.00 -64.82
N ILE A 603 -11.51 22.62 -65.94
CA ILE A 603 -10.57 23.23 -66.88
C ILE A 603 -10.33 24.66 -66.41
N ASP A 604 -9.11 24.96 -65.99
CA ASP A 604 -8.62 26.33 -65.84
C ASP A 604 -7.26 26.43 -66.53
N GLY A 605 -7.16 27.26 -67.57
CA GLY A 605 -5.90 27.73 -68.15
C GLY A 605 -4.83 26.68 -68.49
N GLY A 606 -5.09 25.80 -69.47
CA GLY A 606 -4.03 25.14 -70.26
C GLY A 606 -3.19 24.04 -69.61
N PHE A 607 -3.31 23.78 -68.30
CA PHE A 607 -2.65 22.64 -67.64
C PHE A 607 -3.64 21.83 -66.79
N THR A 608 -3.86 20.56 -67.15
CA THR A 608 -4.74 19.63 -66.42
C THR A 608 -4.08 19.13 -65.13
N LEU A 609 -4.39 19.76 -64.00
CA LEU A 609 -4.13 19.19 -62.67
C LEU A 609 -5.45 18.68 -62.06
N PRO A 610 -5.56 17.39 -61.69
CA PRO A 610 -6.77 16.85 -61.08
C PRO A 610 -6.95 17.42 -59.67
N ARG A 611 -7.85 18.41 -59.51
CA ARG A 611 -8.28 18.89 -58.19
C ARG A 611 -9.64 18.28 -57.85
N HIS A 612 -9.62 17.25 -57.00
CA HIS A 612 -10.81 16.58 -56.49
C HIS A 612 -11.42 17.38 -55.32
N ASP A 613 -12.58 18.01 -55.53
CA ASP A 613 -13.32 18.66 -54.45
C ASP A 613 -14.22 17.66 -53.71
N VAL A 614 -13.77 17.27 -52.51
CA VAL A 614 -14.44 16.33 -51.61
C VAL A 614 -15.81 16.84 -51.13
N ARG A 615 -16.11 18.15 -51.24
CA ARG A 615 -17.40 18.72 -50.84
C ARG A 615 -18.48 18.52 -51.89
N PHE A 616 -18.14 18.52 -53.18
CA PHE A 616 -19.10 18.40 -54.28
C PHE A 616 -19.06 17.03 -54.97
N CYS A 617 -18.13 16.15 -54.60
CA CYS A 617 -18.11 14.80 -55.12
C CYS A 617 -19.23 13.92 -54.52
N PRO A 618 -20.12 13.34 -55.35
CA PRO A 618 -21.20 12.47 -54.89
C PRO A 618 -20.71 11.27 -54.07
N LYS A 619 -19.66 10.58 -54.55
CA LYS A 619 -19.06 9.42 -53.84
C LYS A 619 -18.53 9.79 -52.45
N CYS A 620 -17.88 10.93 -52.31
CA CYS A 620 -17.35 11.39 -51.01
C CYS A 620 -18.46 11.85 -50.06
N GLN A 621 -19.55 12.43 -50.57
CA GLN A 621 -20.73 12.74 -49.78
C GLN A 621 -21.41 11.47 -49.26
N LEU A 622 -21.60 10.46 -50.12
CA LEU A 622 -22.15 9.15 -49.73
C LEU A 622 -21.26 8.45 -48.68
N THR A 623 -19.94 8.51 -48.86
CA THR A 623 -18.97 7.95 -47.89
C THR A 623 -19.07 8.63 -46.53
N ARG A 624 -19.21 9.97 -46.50
CA ARG A 624 -19.43 10.73 -45.26
C ARG A 624 -20.76 10.37 -44.60
N ARG A 625 -21.84 10.25 -45.38
CA ARG A 625 -23.16 9.84 -44.88
C ARG A 625 -23.10 8.45 -44.24
N ARG A 626 -22.48 7.47 -44.91
CA ARG A 626 -22.25 6.13 -44.35
C ARG A 626 -21.44 6.18 -43.06
N SER A 627 -20.36 6.98 -43.01
CA SER A 627 -19.51 7.10 -41.81
C SER A 627 -20.18 7.78 -40.61
N ARG A 628 -21.32 8.45 -40.82
CA ARG A 628 -22.12 9.11 -39.77
C ARG A 628 -23.19 8.20 -39.18
N ILE A 629 -23.43 7.03 -39.78
CA ILE A 629 -24.32 6.01 -39.20
C ILE A 629 -23.70 5.56 -37.88
N ARG A 630 -24.45 5.73 -36.79
CA ARG A 630 -24.07 5.35 -35.43
C ARG A 630 -25.27 4.68 -34.78
N ILE A 631 -25.02 3.59 -34.07
CA ILE A 631 -26.01 2.92 -33.22
C ILE A 631 -25.42 2.82 -31.82
N ARG A 632 -26.20 3.12 -30.79
CA ARG A 632 -25.81 2.87 -29.39
C ARG A 632 -25.94 1.40 -29.07
N ILE A 633 -25.08 0.87 -28.21
CA ILE A 633 -25.18 -0.49 -27.70
C ILE A 633 -26.47 -0.59 -26.87
N PHE A 634 -27.19 -1.70 -27.03
CA PHE A 634 -28.28 -2.05 -26.11
C PHE A 634 -27.68 -2.90 -24.99
N GLU A 635 -27.91 -2.45 -23.77
CA GLU A 635 -27.48 -3.13 -22.55
C GLU A 635 -28.74 -3.65 -21.87
N SER A 636 -28.80 -4.95 -21.62
CA SER A 636 -29.93 -5.55 -20.90
C SER A 636 -30.01 -4.94 -19.49
N PRO A 637 -31.20 -4.54 -19.01
CA PRO A 637 -31.35 -3.94 -17.69
C PRO A 637 -31.10 -4.95 -16.55
N LEU A 638 -31.21 -6.26 -16.84
CA LEU A 638 -30.97 -7.33 -15.87
C LEU A 638 -29.90 -8.32 -16.37
N PRO A 639 -29.08 -8.88 -15.45
CA PRO A 639 -28.16 -9.96 -15.78
C PRO A 639 -28.88 -11.27 -16.15
N ASP A 640 -28.22 -12.11 -16.95
CA ASP A 640 -28.76 -13.43 -17.37
C ASP A 640 -28.89 -14.43 -16.21
N ALA A 641 -28.05 -14.28 -15.18
CA ALA A 641 -28.07 -15.15 -14.02
C ALA A 641 -29.29 -14.86 -13.13
N THR A 642 -30.14 -15.87 -12.95
CA THR A 642 -31.43 -15.75 -12.23
C THR A 642 -31.27 -15.24 -10.80
N VAL A 643 -30.29 -15.73 -10.06
CA VAL A 643 -29.99 -15.30 -8.69
C VAL A 643 -29.64 -13.82 -8.64
N ILE A 644 -28.76 -13.37 -9.55
CA ILE A 644 -28.32 -11.97 -9.60
C ILE A 644 -29.50 -11.07 -10.02
N ALA A 645 -30.31 -11.48 -10.99
CA ALA A 645 -31.50 -10.73 -11.40
C ALA A 645 -32.49 -10.54 -10.23
N LYS A 646 -32.75 -11.60 -9.44
CA LYS A 646 -33.59 -11.51 -8.24
C LYS A 646 -33.01 -10.55 -7.20
N VAL A 647 -31.70 -10.62 -6.97
CA VAL A 647 -31.02 -9.70 -6.04
C VAL A 647 -31.11 -8.26 -6.52
N VAL A 648 -30.94 -7.99 -7.81
CA VAL A 648 -31.09 -6.64 -8.39
C VAL A 648 -32.49 -6.10 -8.15
N VAL A 649 -33.53 -6.89 -8.37
CA VAL A 649 -34.92 -6.49 -8.10
C VAL A 649 -35.16 -6.24 -6.61
N PHE A 650 -34.59 -7.08 -5.74
CA PHE A 650 -34.60 -6.83 -4.30
C PHE A 650 -33.94 -5.48 -3.95
N GLU A 651 -32.79 -5.14 -4.53
CA GLU A 651 -32.12 -3.85 -4.28
C GLU A 651 -32.97 -2.65 -4.74
N LEU A 652 -33.64 -2.76 -5.89
CA LEU A 652 -34.55 -1.72 -6.39
C LEU A 652 -35.74 -1.47 -5.47
N CYS A 653 -36.23 -2.53 -4.82
CA CYS A 653 -37.40 -2.50 -3.95
C CYS A 653 -37.05 -2.68 -2.46
N CYS A 654 -35.79 -2.39 -2.08
CA CYS A 654 -35.27 -2.71 -0.76
C CYS A 654 -36.08 -2.01 0.36
N PRO A 655 -36.54 -2.73 1.40
CA PRO A 655 -37.28 -2.14 2.51
C PRO A 655 -36.46 -1.07 3.24
N LYS A 656 -37.07 0.08 3.53
CA LYS A 656 -36.39 1.25 4.12
C LYS A 656 -35.67 0.94 5.44
N ALA A 657 -36.30 0.17 6.32
CA ALA A 657 -35.72 -0.20 7.61
C ALA A 657 -34.51 -1.13 7.46
N PHE A 658 -34.58 -2.06 6.51
CA PHE A 658 -33.46 -2.96 6.19
C PHE A 658 -32.30 -2.18 5.56
N ALA A 659 -32.58 -1.29 4.60
CA ALA A 659 -31.57 -0.43 3.98
C ALA A 659 -30.85 0.42 5.04
N ALA A 660 -31.60 1.09 5.92
CA ALA A 660 -31.04 1.88 7.01
C ALA A 660 -30.15 1.06 7.96
N TYR A 661 -30.56 -0.16 8.30
CA TYR A 661 -29.77 -1.09 9.09
C TYR A 661 -28.49 -1.55 8.36
N ARG A 662 -28.60 -1.94 7.09
CA ARG A 662 -27.47 -2.37 6.26
C ARG A 662 -26.45 -1.26 6.13
N ASP A 663 -26.90 -0.05 5.82
CA ASP A 663 -26.04 1.12 5.63
C ASP A 663 -25.37 1.55 6.94
N ALA A 664 -26.06 1.46 8.09
CA ALA A 664 -25.45 1.67 9.40
C ALA A 664 -24.35 0.63 9.68
N THR A 665 -24.67 -0.65 9.45
CA THR A 665 -23.72 -1.76 9.68
C THR A 665 -22.47 -1.59 8.80
N TRP A 666 -22.65 -1.31 7.51
CA TRP A 666 -21.54 -1.03 6.59
C TRP A 666 -20.75 0.23 7.00
N SER A 667 -21.42 1.29 7.44
CA SER A 667 -20.76 2.52 7.89
C SER A 667 -19.87 2.27 9.10
N ILE A 668 -20.31 1.46 10.06
CA ILE A 668 -19.49 1.04 11.21
C ILE A 668 -18.29 0.22 10.72
N LEU A 669 -18.51 -0.79 9.87
CA LEU A 669 -17.43 -1.63 9.35
C LEU A 669 -16.38 -0.82 8.58
N TYR A 670 -16.83 0.02 7.66
CA TYR A 670 -15.96 0.81 6.79
C TYR A 670 -15.21 1.90 7.55
N ARG A 671 -15.90 2.65 8.43
CA ARG A 671 -15.31 3.82 9.10
C ARG A 671 -14.53 3.45 10.37
N LEU A 672 -14.91 2.37 11.05
CA LEU A 672 -14.39 2.03 12.39
C LEU A 672 -13.68 0.66 12.46
N ALA A 673 -14.00 -0.30 11.59
CA ALA A 673 -13.45 -1.67 11.68
C ALA A 673 -12.45 -2.02 10.57
N ASN A 674 -12.29 -1.21 9.53
CA ASN A 674 -11.45 -1.54 8.40
C ASN A 674 -9.99 -1.16 8.65
N ASP A 675 -9.15 -2.16 8.91
CA ASP A 675 -7.69 -2.04 8.81
C ASP A 675 -7.35 -2.00 7.31
N SER A 676 -7.41 -0.81 6.71
CA SER A 676 -7.34 -0.56 5.26
C SER A 676 -6.53 -1.60 4.45
N GLN A 677 -7.20 -2.68 3.99
CA GLN A 677 -6.60 -3.76 3.21
C GLN A 677 -6.31 -3.25 1.79
N GLU A 678 -5.04 -3.27 1.40
CA GLU A 678 -4.58 -2.88 0.07
C GLU A 678 -4.78 -4.02 -0.94
N ARG A 679 -5.37 -3.69 -2.08
CA ARG A 679 -5.43 -4.57 -3.26
C ARG A 679 -4.01 -4.85 -3.75
N SER A 680 -3.72 -6.13 -3.99
CA SER A 680 -2.54 -6.56 -4.75
C SER A 680 -2.59 -5.98 -6.16
N ILE A 681 -1.52 -5.33 -6.60
CA ILE A 681 -1.35 -4.86 -7.98
C ILE A 681 -0.39 -5.84 -8.67
N ASP A 682 -0.82 -6.42 -9.78
CA ASP A 682 0.05 -7.25 -10.63
C ASP A 682 1.05 -6.38 -11.39
N PRO A 683 2.30 -6.83 -11.58
CA PRO A 683 3.27 -6.11 -12.39
C PRO A 683 2.83 -6.06 -13.87
N LYS A 684 3.18 -4.97 -14.56
CA LYS A 684 2.97 -4.86 -16.01
C LYS A 684 3.94 -5.80 -16.75
N PHE A 685 3.40 -6.54 -17.71
CA PHE A 685 4.09 -7.53 -18.55
C PHE A 685 4.85 -6.89 -19.72
#